data_AF-A0A0W8C4W0-F1
#
_entry.id   AF-A0A0W8C4W0-F1
#
_cell.length_a   1.000
_cell.length_b   1.000
_cell.length_c   1.000
_cell.angle_alpha   90.00
_cell.angle_beta   90.00
_cell.angle_gamma   90.00
#
_symmetry.space_group_name_H-M   'P 1'
#
loop_
_entity.id
_entity.type
_entity.pdbx_description
1 polymer ?
#
loop_
_entity_poly.entity_id
_entity_poly.type
_entity_poly.pdbx_seq_one_letter_code
_entity_poly.pdbx_strand_id
1 'polypeptide(L)'
;MGAANVEYIRLLHRVVVFFIALWYVSISIQAFLASVSVLRGLETKDMGITVHESTLIVDYAGEGAITDSPLVQNVLKGSTTLRNDSIYLLTNSTHSFTSCTASDDFDTTVYGDTFMRFLYNSLQKHAVDDLAYISDLELIAPVVDCTFDLLVSSDESVTQLRMYFLTRQKSKITESVLVSALISTQDFQVVQQYQSGAALLVTVAPINDMQAADVNHSFAIAFNYPYESEPHFTSSELLTTDSENYWVFKNFPPPNSIDTVKEVRTAYRFGSYIDDSIAQSNIETVVWNLPKDPVSELRNWEWHSSASLRDSWAWTHSIHGIFAVIILFDLSVLFFVVYHRFRAGSFWVGDAFATISNSLLYRGVLIFASNHLNGYWTLTEFCLAIGNELGDRRSIHYRPELVHADLLTFFLNISSVLSYVFRERIDPVVAFAAFECSFTYRVELVDASATLRTIIVDFAETDYWSGLITVSPFLAKLSPMKFWTVHGIETDRKVVVICTVIAMFATMVWLVVYMCARKYFRRVQSKRGGKAKMYAAERKSMNSEVKQLTSFETATGSALSKRYGVISGYDNYLVQDNKIYASIDAVYGNGYLIANNKFLVATEDMLSLLVMKITRVRFTNIYVYSILEDGGVKQTAELVYPTTISWGDLAHLGVAKLA
;
A
#
# COMPACT_ATOMS: atom_id res chain seq x y z
N MET A 1 -13.76 -23.61 -39.12
CA MET A 1 -12.29 -23.58 -38.91
C MET A 1 -11.72 -24.93 -39.30
N GLY A 2 -10.68 -24.96 -40.15
CA GLY A 2 -9.93 -26.19 -40.44
C GLY A 2 -9.12 -26.67 -39.22
N ALA A 3 -8.78 -27.95 -39.17
CA ALA A 3 -8.06 -28.57 -38.05
C ALA A 3 -6.72 -27.89 -37.73
N ALA A 4 -5.98 -27.45 -38.76
CA ALA A 4 -4.73 -26.70 -38.60
C ALA A 4 -4.92 -25.40 -37.81
N ASN A 5 -5.97 -24.61 -38.12
CA ASN A 5 -6.23 -23.34 -37.43
C ASN A 5 -6.55 -23.54 -35.94
N VAL A 6 -7.14 -24.69 -35.56
CA VAL A 6 -7.43 -25.04 -34.16
C VAL A 6 -6.14 -25.37 -33.40
N GLU A 7 -5.21 -26.06 -34.05
CA GLU A 7 -3.91 -26.42 -33.46
C GLU A 7 -3.02 -25.21 -33.24
N TYR A 8 -2.95 -24.29 -34.22
CA TYR A 8 -2.23 -23.01 -34.07
C TYR A 8 -2.78 -22.16 -32.92
N ILE A 9 -4.10 -22.07 -32.76
CA ILE A 9 -4.72 -21.31 -31.66
C ILE A 9 -4.43 -21.95 -30.31
N ARG A 10 -4.47 -23.28 -30.21
CA ARG A 10 -4.13 -24.00 -28.96
C ARG A 10 -2.66 -23.77 -28.59
N LEU A 11 -1.76 -23.82 -29.57
CA LEU A 11 -0.34 -23.56 -29.38
C LEU A 11 -0.09 -22.11 -28.91
N LEU A 12 -0.70 -21.13 -29.57
CA LEU A 12 -0.63 -19.73 -29.16
C LEU A 12 -1.13 -19.52 -27.73
N HIS A 13 -2.26 -20.15 -27.39
CA HIS A 13 -2.82 -20.09 -26.03
C HIS A 13 -1.85 -20.67 -24.99
N ARG A 14 -1.18 -21.80 -25.28
CA ARG A 14 -0.14 -22.35 -24.38
C ARG A 14 1.04 -21.41 -24.17
N VAL A 15 1.46 -20.71 -25.23
CA VAL A 15 2.50 -19.69 -25.13
C VAL A 15 2.05 -18.53 -24.23
N VAL A 16 0.81 -18.07 -24.37
CA VAL A 16 0.24 -17.04 -23.46
C VAL A 16 0.22 -17.54 -22.02
N VAL A 17 -0.21 -18.78 -21.76
CA VAL A 17 -0.20 -19.37 -20.40
C VAL A 17 1.22 -19.43 -19.82
N PHE A 18 2.23 -19.72 -20.64
CA PHE A 18 3.63 -19.67 -20.22
C PHE A 18 4.06 -18.25 -19.81
N PHE A 19 3.68 -17.23 -20.57
CA PHE A 19 3.94 -15.83 -20.19
C PHE A 19 3.19 -15.41 -18.92
N ILE A 20 1.96 -15.88 -18.70
CA ILE A 20 1.24 -15.63 -17.43
C ILE A 20 1.97 -16.29 -16.26
N ALA A 21 2.58 -17.46 -16.45
CA ALA A 21 3.37 -18.10 -15.40
C ALA A 21 4.64 -17.30 -15.06
N LEU A 22 5.31 -16.74 -16.08
CA LEU A 22 6.43 -15.81 -15.87
C LEU A 22 5.98 -14.50 -15.19
N TRP A 23 4.78 -14.01 -15.52
CA TRP A 23 4.20 -12.83 -14.86
C TRP A 23 3.94 -13.10 -13.37
N TYR A 24 3.42 -14.27 -13.03
CA TYR A 24 3.26 -14.68 -11.63
C TYR A 24 4.59 -14.75 -10.86
N VAL A 25 5.65 -15.23 -11.53
CA VAL A 25 7.03 -15.19 -10.97
C VAL A 25 7.48 -13.74 -10.75
N SER A 26 7.24 -12.85 -11.73
CA SER A 26 7.59 -11.43 -11.62
C SER A 26 6.94 -10.79 -10.40
N ILE A 27 5.63 -11.02 -10.19
CA ILE A 27 4.89 -10.53 -9.02
C ILE A 27 5.50 -11.08 -7.72
N SER A 28 5.83 -12.36 -7.68
CA SER A 28 6.43 -13.00 -6.51
C SER A 28 7.82 -12.43 -6.18
N ILE A 29 8.64 -12.13 -7.20
CA ILE A 29 9.95 -11.49 -7.04
C ILE A 29 9.78 -10.05 -6.56
N GLN A 30 8.84 -9.29 -7.13
CA GLN A 30 8.56 -7.91 -6.70
C GLN A 30 8.15 -7.86 -5.22
N ALA A 31 7.27 -8.76 -4.78
CA ALA A 31 6.90 -8.87 -3.37
C ALA A 31 8.09 -9.24 -2.48
N PHE A 32 8.95 -10.17 -2.91
CA PHE A 32 10.17 -10.50 -2.17
C PHE A 32 11.12 -9.30 -2.05
N LEU A 33 11.35 -8.55 -3.14
CA LEU A 33 12.20 -7.37 -3.12
C LEU A 33 11.60 -6.25 -2.25
N ALA A 34 10.28 -6.04 -2.32
CA ALA A 34 9.58 -5.10 -1.45
C ALA A 34 9.74 -5.49 0.03
N SER A 35 9.55 -6.76 0.37
CA SER A 35 9.74 -7.30 1.72
C SER A 35 11.16 -7.04 2.24
N VAL A 36 12.19 -7.31 1.42
CA VAL A 36 13.59 -7.04 1.79
C VAL A 36 13.86 -5.54 1.98
N SER A 37 13.24 -4.69 1.16
CA SER A 37 13.42 -3.23 1.23
C SER A 37 12.80 -2.65 2.52
N VAL A 38 11.58 -3.09 2.86
CA VAL A 38 10.90 -2.76 4.14
C VAL A 38 11.74 -3.21 5.34
N LEU A 39 12.24 -4.44 5.34
CA LEU A 39 13.07 -4.98 6.43
C LEU A 39 14.39 -4.23 6.64
N ARG A 40 14.92 -3.60 5.59
CA ARG A 40 16.15 -2.79 5.68
C ARG A 40 15.89 -1.37 6.18
N GLY A 41 14.62 -0.99 6.41
CA GLY A 41 14.25 0.36 6.79
C GLY A 41 14.52 1.39 5.68
N LEU A 42 14.56 0.95 4.42
CA LEU A 42 14.79 1.83 3.26
C LEU A 42 13.50 2.47 2.75
N GLU A 43 12.37 2.20 3.40
CA GLU A 43 11.04 2.64 2.95
C GLU A 43 10.68 3.99 3.54
N THR A 44 11.33 5.01 2.99
CA THR A 44 10.95 6.42 3.15
C THR A 44 10.57 6.96 1.79
N LYS A 45 9.39 7.56 1.68
CA LYS A 45 8.90 8.17 0.43
C LYS A 45 8.57 9.64 0.66
N ASP A 46 9.19 10.49 -0.16
CA ASP A 46 8.79 11.88 -0.33
C ASP A 46 7.40 11.92 -1.00
N MET A 47 6.43 12.51 -0.29
CA MET A 47 5.05 12.65 -0.74
C MET A 47 4.81 13.98 -1.47
N GLY A 48 5.84 14.83 -1.57
CA GLY A 48 5.82 16.12 -2.24
C GLY A 48 5.36 17.25 -1.33
N ILE A 49 4.95 18.35 -1.98
CA ILE A 49 4.55 19.58 -1.32
C ILE A 49 3.03 19.75 -1.44
N THR A 50 2.36 19.97 -0.32
CA THR A 50 0.96 20.43 -0.27
C THR A 50 0.95 21.90 0.13
N VAL A 51 0.27 22.75 -0.64
CA VAL A 51 0.23 24.19 -0.40
C VAL A 51 -1.12 24.57 0.16
N HIS A 52 -1.11 25.14 1.37
CA HIS A 52 -2.26 25.72 2.04
C HIS A 52 -2.24 27.24 1.87
N GLU A 53 -3.29 27.86 1.33
CA GLU A 53 -3.26 29.24 0.84
C GLU A 53 -4.16 30.19 1.63
N SER A 54 -3.65 31.41 1.91
CA SER A 54 -4.40 32.59 2.36
C SER A 54 -4.50 33.58 1.20
N THR A 55 -5.69 33.72 0.61
CA THR A 55 -5.82 34.42 -0.68
C THR A 55 -6.00 35.93 -0.57
N LEU A 56 -6.43 36.46 0.58
CA LEU A 56 -6.80 37.87 0.74
C LEU A 56 -5.68 38.72 1.35
N ILE A 57 -4.92 38.18 2.29
CA ILE A 57 -3.97 38.95 3.10
C ILE A 57 -2.94 39.71 2.26
N VAL A 58 -2.49 39.14 1.14
CA VAL A 58 -1.52 39.77 0.24
C VAL A 58 -2.10 41.07 -0.35
N ASP A 59 -3.33 41.03 -0.85
CA ASP A 59 -3.99 42.20 -1.43
C ASP A 59 -4.21 43.28 -0.36
N TYR A 60 -4.49 42.88 0.88
CA TYR A 60 -4.62 43.78 2.01
C TYR A 60 -3.28 44.36 2.48
N ALA A 61 -2.17 43.62 2.34
CA ALA A 61 -0.82 44.10 2.62
C ALA A 61 -0.31 45.07 1.54
N GLY A 62 -0.83 44.98 0.32
CA GLY A 62 -0.50 45.86 -0.79
C GLY A 62 0.85 45.53 -1.44
N GLU A 63 1.41 46.49 -2.19
CA GLU A 63 2.62 46.29 -3.00
C GLU A 63 3.87 46.97 -2.42
N GLY A 64 3.79 47.59 -1.25
CA GLY A 64 4.89 48.39 -0.68
C GLY A 64 4.93 48.33 0.84
N ALA A 65 5.25 49.46 1.47
CA ALA A 65 5.29 49.57 2.94
C ALA A 65 3.94 49.23 3.57
N ILE A 66 3.95 48.43 4.65
CA ILE A 66 2.73 48.02 5.35
C ILE A 66 1.96 49.22 5.93
N THR A 67 2.65 50.31 6.31
CA THR A 67 2.00 51.56 6.73
C THR A 67 1.05 52.13 5.67
N ASP A 68 1.39 51.98 4.39
CA ASP A 68 0.60 52.50 3.25
C ASP A 68 -0.38 51.47 2.69
N SER A 69 -0.43 50.27 3.28
CA SER A 69 -1.27 49.16 2.83
C SER A 69 -2.77 49.46 2.92
N PRO A 70 -3.61 48.81 2.09
CA PRO A 70 -5.06 48.84 2.24
C PRO A 70 -5.53 48.42 3.64
N LEU A 71 -4.82 47.50 4.31
CA LEU A 71 -5.11 47.08 5.68
C LEU A 71 -5.01 48.26 6.68
N VAL A 72 -4.00 49.12 6.56
CA VAL A 72 -3.87 50.28 7.45
C VAL A 72 -4.73 51.45 6.97
N GLN A 73 -4.66 51.77 5.67
CA GLN A 73 -5.29 52.98 5.13
C GLN A 73 -6.80 52.85 4.95
N ASN A 74 -7.30 51.71 4.46
CA ASN A 74 -8.71 51.53 4.16
C ASN A 74 -9.48 50.89 5.32
N VAL A 75 -8.94 49.81 5.92
CA VAL A 75 -9.61 49.10 7.02
C VAL A 75 -9.53 49.90 8.32
N LEU A 76 -8.33 50.37 8.69
CA LEU A 76 -8.12 51.14 9.92
C LEU A 76 -8.26 52.66 9.74
N LYS A 77 -8.56 53.14 8.54
CA LYS A 77 -8.69 54.58 8.21
C LYS A 77 -7.43 55.39 8.56
N GLY A 78 -6.25 54.77 8.39
CA GLY A 78 -4.96 55.37 8.71
C GLY A 78 -4.61 55.42 10.21
N SER A 79 -5.44 54.84 11.09
CA SER A 79 -5.17 54.83 12.53
C SER A 79 -4.32 53.63 12.96
N THR A 80 -3.23 53.88 13.68
CA THR A 80 -2.41 52.84 14.34
C THR A 80 -2.70 52.74 15.84
N THR A 81 -3.81 53.32 16.32
CA THR A 81 -4.23 53.20 17.73
C THR A 81 -4.49 51.75 18.11
N LEU A 82 -3.99 51.33 19.28
CA LEU A 82 -4.20 49.98 19.79
C LEU A 82 -5.70 49.68 19.91
N ARG A 83 -6.09 48.47 19.51
CA ARG A 83 -7.48 48.02 19.49
C ARG A 83 -7.68 46.87 20.47
N ASN A 84 -8.95 46.60 20.79
CA ASN A 84 -9.38 45.46 21.62
C ASN A 84 -10.22 44.45 20.81
N ASP A 85 -10.20 44.56 19.49
CA ASP A 85 -10.83 43.63 18.57
C ASP A 85 -9.79 43.09 17.57
N SER A 86 -10.21 42.11 16.78
CA SER A 86 -9.42 41.47 15.73
C SER A 86 -10.02 41.76 14.37
N ILE A 87 -9.24 41.64 13.29
CA ILE A 87 -9.67 41.91 11.93
C ILE A 87 -9.81 40.58 11.18
N TYR A 88 -10.98 40.31 10.64
CA TYR A 88 -11.29 39.11 9.86
C TYR A 88 -11.53 39.53 8.41
N LEU A 89 -10.67 39.08 7.48
CA LEU A 89 -10.76 39.41 6.06
C LEU A 89 -11.77 38.47 5.39
N LEU A 90 -12.90 38.99 4.91
CA LEU A 90 -13.99 38.18 4.33
C LEU A 90 -13.93 38.13 2.80
N THR A 91 -13.67 39.28 2.17
CA THR A 91 -13.45 39.40 0.73
C THR A 91 -12.35 40.44 0.49
N ASN A 92 -11.95 40.66 -0.76
CA ASN A 92 -10.99 41.72 -1.15
C ASN A 92 -11.35 43.15 -0.68
N SER A 93 -12.59 43.41 -0.29
CA SER A 93 -13.06 44.73 0.13
C SER A 93 -13.85 44.73 1.43
N THR A 94 -14.15 43.55 1.99
CA THR A 94 -15.06 43.39 3.13
C THR A 94 -14.34 42.72 4.27
N HIS A 95 -14.49 43.27 5.47
CA HIS A 95 -13.89 42.76 6.70
C HIS A 95 -14.92 42.74 7.82
N SER A 96 -14.65 41.94 8.84
CA SER A 96 -15.42 41.81 10.07
C SER A 96 -14.51 42.04 11.27
N PHE A 97 -15.07 42.47 12.38
CA PHE A 97 -14.34 42.63 13.66
C PHE A 97 -14.70 41.55 14.69
N THR A 98 -15.57 40.59 14.32
CA THR A 98 -16.11 39.61 15.25
C THR A 98 -15.75 38.17 14.88
N SER A 99 -15.85 37.81 13.60
CA SER A 99 -15.61 36.43 13.14
C SER A 99 -15.53 36.35 11.61
N CYS A 100 -15.05 35.19 11.12
CA CYS A 100 -15.19 34.75 9.74
C CYS A 100 -16.61 34.24 9.48
N THR A 101 -17.49 35.10 8.94
CA THR A 101 -18.92 34.78 8.75
C THR A 101 -19.20 33.84 7.57
N ALA A 102 -18.21 33.54 6.74
CA ALA A 102 -18.35 32.71 5.54
C ALA A 102 -17.96 31.23 5.76
N SER A 103 -17.41 30.89 6.94
CA SER A 103 -17.03 29.53 7.31
C SER A 103 -17.97 29.03 8.39
N ASP A 104 -18.74 27.99 8.07
CA ASP A 104 -19.70 27.37 9.01
C ASP A 104 -18.99 26.70 10.21
N ASP A 105 -17.73 26.29 10.03
CA ASP A 105 -16.91 25.57 11.01
C ASP A 105 -15.86 26.44 11.73
N PHE A 106 -16.00 27.78 11.65
CA PHE A 106 -15.06 28.70 12.27
C PHE A 106 -15.00 28.57 13.80
N ASP A 107 -13.85 28.15 14.33
CA ASP A 107 -13.62 28.06 15.78
C ASP A 107 -13.26 29.43 16.39
N THR A 108 -14.28 30.11 16.89
CA THR A 108 -14.15 31.39 17.62
C THR A 108 -13.31 31.31 18.90
N THR A 109 -13.04 30.12 19.43
CA THR A 109 -12.23 29.96 20.65
C THR A 109 -10.74 30.05 20.35
N VAL A 110 -10.28 29.46 19.24
CA VAL A 110 -8.87 29.45 18.84
C VAL A 110 -8.53 30.64 17.95
N TYR A 111 -9.40 31.00 17.01
CA TYR A 111 -9.24 32.22 16.19
C TYR A 111 -9.92 33.45 16.80
N GLY A 112 -10.23 33.41 18.10
CA GLY A 112 -10.82 34.53 18.84
C GLY A 112 -9.78 35.54 19.31
N ASP A 113 -10.20 36.80 19.44
CA ASP A 113 -9.34 37.92 19.86
C ASP A 113 -8.57 37.63 21.15
N THR A 114 -9.26 37.08 22.16
CA THR A 114 -8.66 36.75 23.46
C THR A 114 -7.48 35.78 23.33
N PHE A 115 -7.64 34.70 22.54
CA PHE A 115 -6.60 33.67 22.43
C PHE A 115 -5.45 34.10 21.54
N MET A 116 -5.72 34.77 20.41
CA MET A 116 -4.67 35.30 19.54
C MET A 116 -3.80 36.33 20.25
N ARG A 117 -4.41 37.24 21.02
CA ARG A 117 -3.68 38.20 21.86
C ARG A 117 -2.90 37.52 22.97
N PHE A 118 -3.46 36.47 23.58
CA PHE A 118 -2.77 35.67 24.58
C PHE A 118 -1.50 35.02 24.00
N LEU A 119 -1.56 34.44 22.80
CA LEU A 119 -0.39 33.88 22.11
C LEU A 119 0.66 34.96 21.82
N TYR A 120 0.27 36.11 21.25
CA TYR A 120 1.17 37.23 20.99
C TYR A 120 1.83 37.74 22.28
N ASN A 121 1.04 37.95 23.34
CA ASN A 121 1.54 38.44 24.62
C ASN A 121 2.52 37.44 25.26
N SER A 122 2.24 36.14 25.17
CA SER A 122 3.16 35.12 25.67
C SER A 122 4.47 35.09 24.87
N LEU A 123 4.38 35.20 23.54
CA LEU A 123 5.56 35.30 22.67
C LEU A 123 6.39 36.54 23.01
N GLN A 124 5.75 37.69 23.16
CA GLN A 124 6.40 38.94 23.53
C GLN A 124 7.04 38.88 24.93
N LYS A 125 6.37 38.26 25.91
CA LYS A 125 6.87 38.12 27.28
C LYS A 125 8.17 37.31 27.35
N HIS A 126 8.32 36.32 26.48
CA HIS A 126 9.49 35.44 26.43
C HIS A 126 10.43 35.76 25.25
N ALA A 127 10.25 36.90 24.58
CA ALA A 127 11.02 37.32 23.43
C ALA A 127 12.48 37.63 23.82
N VAL A 128 13.40 36.81 23.36
CA VAL A 128 14.85 36.93 23.57
C VAL A 128 15.60 36.58 22.29
N ASP A 129 16.90 36.91 22.22
CA ASP A 129 17.76 36.63 21.07
C ASP A 129 17.13 37.08 19.75
N ASP A 130 16.94 36.18 18.79
CA ASP A 130 16.36 36.48 17.47
C ASP A 130 14.91 36.99 17.54
N LEU A 131 14.19 36.74 18.65
CA LEU A 131 12.84 37.25 18.86
C LEU A 131 12.83 38.61 19.60
N ALA A 132 13.97 39.13 20.04
CA ALA A 132 14.03 40.33 20.88
C ALA A 132 13.36 41.55 20.24
N TYR A 133 13.29 41.64 18.91
CA TYR A 133 12.59 42.71 18.20
C TYR A 133 11.08 42.76 18.53
N ILE A 134 10.45 41.63 18.84
CA ILE A 134 9.03 41.54 19.21
C ILE A 134 8.75 42.28 20.52
N SER A 135 9.75 42.38 21.40
CA SER A 135 9.62 43.14 22.65
C SER A 135 9.43 44.65 22.42
N ASP A 136 9.85 45.19 21.26
CA ASP A 136 9.64 46.59 20.87
C ASP A 136 8.34 46.83 20.08
N LEU A 137 7.58 45.78 19.77
CA LEU A 137 6.34 45.87 18.98
C LEU A 137 5.10 46.02 19.87
N GLU A 138 4.20 46.95 19.55
CA GLU A 138 2.85 47.01 20.12
C GLU A 138 1.84 46.41 19.14
N LEU A 139 1.03 45.46 19.61
CA LEU A 139 -0.03 44.85 18.81
C LEU A 139 -1.18 45.83 18.59
N ILE A 140 -1.38 46.25 17.33
CA ILE A 140 -2.54 47.05 16.93
C ILE A 140 -3.77 46.14 16.95
N ALA A 141 -3.74 45.06 16.15
CA ALA A 141 -4.78 44.05 16.10
C ALA A 141 -4.26 42.73 15.49
N PRO A 142 -4.73 41.56 15.95
CA PRO A 142 -4.64 40.33 15.18
C PRO A 142 -5.45 40.42 13.89
N VAL A 143 -4.98 39.77 12.84
CA VAL A 143 -5.60 39.70 11.52
C VAL A 143 -5.70 38.24 11.10
N VAL A 144 -6.88 37.83 10.66
CA VAL A 144 -7.18 36.48 10.19
C VAL A 144 -7.70 36.57 8.76
N ASP A 145 -7.09 35.80 7.87
CA ASP A 145 -7.59 35.61 6.51
C ASP A 145 -8.63 34.49 6.51
N CYS A 146 -9.90 34.83 6.31
CA CYS A 146 -10.98 33.84 6.35
C CYS A 146 -11.03 32.92 5.13
N THR A 147 -10.14 33.11 4.16
CA THR A 147 -9.99 32.20 3.01
C THR A 147 -8.94 31.13 3.24
N PHE A 148 -8.25 31.14 4.38
CA PHE A 148 -7.27 30.12 4.71
C PHE A 148 -7.92 28.74 4.78
N ASP A 149 -7.48 27.83 3.94
CA ASP A 149 -8.10 26.51 3.74
C ASP A 149 -8.12 25.64 5.01
N LEU A 150 -7.05 25.65 5.82
CA LEU A 150 -7.07 24.89 7.08
C LEU A 150 -7.98 25.50 8.15
N LEU A 151 -8.27 26.80 8.08
CA LEU A 151 -9.28 27.45 8.92
C LEU A 151 -10.70 27.03 8.53
N VAL A 152 -10.93 26.79 7.23
CA VAL A 152 -12.20 26.28 6.70
C VAL A 152 -12.34 24.77 6.94
N SER A 153 -11.24 24.04 7.14
CA SER A 153 -11.28 22.63 7.55
C SER A 153 -11.65 22.50 9.02
N SER A 154 -12.75 21.80 9.33
CA SER A 154 -13.14 21.45 10.70
C SER A 154 -12.10 20.60 11.44
N ASP A 155 -11.21 19.95 10.68
CA ASP A 155 -10.42 18.83 11.14
C ASP A 155 -9.00 19.21 11.59
N GLU A 156 -8.42 20.27 11.01
CA GLU A 156 -7.02 20.66 11.21
C GLU A 156 -6.88 22.03 11.93
N SER A 157 -7.92 22.88 11.90
CA SER A 157 -7.95 24.26 12.39
C SER A 157 -7.59 24.49 13.87
N VAL A 158 -7.56 23.44 14.68
CA VAL A 158 -7.31 23.51 16.14
C VAL A 158 -5.89 23.04 16.52
N THR A 159 -5.17 22.44 15.56
CA THR A 159 -3.79 21.95 15.76
C THR A 159 -2.77 22.82 15.02
N GLN A 160 -3.19 23.52 13.96
CA GLN A 160 -2.41 24.54 13.27
C GLN A 160 -3.19 25.85 13.11
N LEU A 161 -2.49 26.97 13.24
CA LEU A 161 -3.05 28.31 13.11
C LEU A 161 -2.18 29.16 12.20
N ARG A 162 -2.84 29.86 11.28
CA ARG A 162 -2.22 30.90 10.46
C ARG A 162 -2.89 32.22 10.77
N MET A 163 -2.12 33.16 11.30
CA MET A 163 -2.62 34.49 11.66
C MET A 163 -1.52 35.53 11.41
N TYR A 164 -1.93 36.79 11.36
CA TYR A 164 -1.02 37.90 11.12
C TYR A 164 -1.19 38.92 12.23
N PHE A 165 -0.10 39.33 12.88
CA PHE A 165 -0.14 40.37 13.89
C PHE A 165 0.20 41.70 13.24
N LEU A 166 -0.78 42.59 13.11
CA LEU A 166 -0.52 43.97 12.72
C LEU A 166 0.00 44.73 13.94
N THR A 167 1.24 45.19 13.87
CA THR A 167 1.95 45.82 14.98
C THR A 167 2.51 47.17 14.58
N ARG A 168 2.97 47.95 15.57
CA ARG A 168 3.78 49.16 15.37
C ARG A 168 4.96 49.15 16.34
N GLN A 169 6.04 49.86 16.01
CA GLN A 169 7.14 50.03 16.95
C GLN A 169 6.74 50.97 18.09
N LYS A 170 7.14 50.64 19.34
CA LYS A 170 6.98 51.53 20.51
C LYS A 170 7.72 52.85 20.31
N SER A 171 8.90 52.77 19.69
CA SER A 171 9.77 53.89 19.40
C SER A 171 9.27 54.76 18.23
N LYS A 172 8.55 54.17 17.26
CA LYS A 172 8.05 54.85 16.06
C LYS A 172 6.63 54.40 15.68
N ILE A 173 5.63 55.05 16.26
CA ILE A 173 4.21 54.71 16.12
C ILE A 173 3.61 54.87 14.71
N THR A 174 4.36 55.48 13.78
CA THR A 174 3.97 55.66 12.37
C THR A 174 4.41 54.50 11.48
N GLU A 175 5.28 53.62 11.95
CA GLU A 175 5.73 52.46 11.20
C GLU A 175 4.96 51.22 11.65
N SER A 176 4.19 50.67 10.71
CA SER A 176 3.44 49.44 10.90
C SER A 176 4.24 48.25 10.37
N VAL A 177 4.17 47.14 11.08
CA VAL A 177 4.80 45.87 10.72
C VAL A 177 3.75 44.78 10.75
N LEU A 178 3.64 44.01 9.68
CA LEU A 178 2.81 42.82 9.64
C LEU A 178 3.67 41.61 9.99
N VAL A 179 3.44 41.00 11.14
CA VAL A 179 4.16 39.79 11.55
C VAL A 179 3.33 38.59 11.13
N SER A 180 3.78 37.86 10.10
CA SER A 180 3.26 36.54 9.76
C SER A 180 3.54 35.58 10.91
N ALA A 181 2.55 34.78 11.32
CA ALA A 181 2.69 33.78 12.36
C ALA A 181 2.06 32.45 11.92
N LEU A 182 2.92 31.44 11.76
CA LEU A 182 2.53 30.04 11.56
C LEU A 182 2.73 29.30 12.87
N ILE A 183 1.66 28.77 13.41
CA ILE A 183 1.64 28.16 14.75
C ILE A 183 1.14 26.73 14.60
N SER A 184 1.85 25.76 15.15
CA SER A 184 1.46 24.35 15.06
C SER A 184 1.83 23.61 16.34
N THR A 185 0.91 22.78 16.82
CA THR A 185 1.23 21.76 17.82
C THR A 185 1.93 20.58 17.14
N GLN A 186 3.08 20.19 17.68
CA GLN A 186 3.98 19.23 17.07
C GLN A 186 4.54 18.25 18.10
N ASP A 187 4.97 17.10 17.62
CA ASP A 187 5.84 16.23 18.39
C ASP A 187 7.21 16.89 18.55
N PHE A 188 7.78 16.84 19.75
CA PHE A 188 9.17 17.18 19.99
C PHE A 188 9.95 15.99 20.58
N GLN A 189 11.26 15.96 20.31
CA GLN A 189 12.18 15.00 20.89
C GLN A 189 13.52 15.67 21.23
N VAL A 190 14.02 15.38 22.44
CA VAL A 190 15.38 15.70 22.89
C VAL A 190 16.11 14.39 23.13
N VAL A 191 16.76 13.89 22.08
CA VAL A 191 17.36 12.54 22.04
C VAL A 191 18.35 12.33 23.19
N GLN A 192 19.19 13.34 23.46
CA GLN A 192 20.22 13.29 24.50
C GLN A 192 19.63 13.17 25.93
N GLN A 193 18.37 13.53 26.11
CA GLN A 193 17.67 13.54 27.40
C GLN A 193 16.55 12.49 27.48
N TYR A 194 16.34 11.69 26.41
CA TYR A 194 15.20 10.77 26.29
C TYR A 194 13.84 11.43 26.60
N GLN A 195 13.70 12.71 26.24
CA GLN A 195 12.49 13.49 26.46
C GLN A 195 11.71 13.63 25.16
N SER A 196 10.40 13.41 25.20
CA SER A 196 9.51 13.62 24.07
C SER A 196 8.11 14.03 24.54
N GLY A 197 7.33 14.66 23.68
CA GLY A 197 5.95 15.03 23.96
C GLY A 197 5.39 16.03 22.94
N ALA A 198 4.33 16.72 23.33
CA ALA A 198 3.75 17.81 22.55
C ALA A 198 4.53 19.11 22.79
N ALA A 199 4.67 19.93 21.76
CA ALA A 199 5.14 21.30 21.85
C ALA A 199 4.36 22.20 20.89
N LEU A 200 4.27 23.49 21.21
CA LEU A 200 3.81 24.51 20.29
C LEU A 200 5.02 25.13 19.58
N LEU A 201 5.11 24.92 18.28
CA LEU A 201 6.07 25.61 17.43
C LEU A 201 5.42 26.84 16.83
N VAL A 202 6.12 27.97 16.91
CA VAL A 202 5.75 29.22 16.25
C VAL A 202 6.87 29.62 15.31
N THR A 203 6.53 29.80 14.03
CA THR A 203 7.37 30.47 13.04
C THR A 203 6.81 31.87 12.83
N VAL A 204 7.62 32.90 13.05
CA VAL A 204 7.24 34.29 12.80
C VAL A 204 8.15 34.93 11.76
N ALA A 205 7.55 35.79 10.93
CA ALA A 205 8.26 36.58 9.93
C ALA A 205 7.75 38.02 9.92
N PRO A 206 8.56 39.02 10.35
CA PRO A 206 8.18 40.42 10.32
C PRO A 206 8.32 41.00 8.92
N ILE A 207 7.24 41.59 8.40
CA ILE A 207 7.20 42.22 7.08
C ILE A 207 6.87 43.69 7.26
N ASN A 208 7.80 44.55 6.85
CA ASN A 208 7.63 46.00 6.86
C ASN A 208 7.29 46.53 5.46
N ASP A 209 7.74 45.83 4.42
CA ASP A 209 7.61 46.19 3.02
C ASP A 209 7.44 44.94 2.17
N MET A 210 6.42 44.93 1.32
CA MET A 210 6.10 43.84 0.40
C MET A 210 7.10 43.71 -0.76
N GLN A 211 7.97 44.71 -0.97
CA GLN A 211 9.03 44.70 -1.98
C GLN A 211 10.37 44.15 -1.46
N ALA A 212 10.42 43.70 -0.20
CA ALA A 212 11.63 43.12 0.37
C ALA A 212 12.09 41.89 -0.44
N ALA A 213 13.40 41.78 -0.67
CA ALA A 213 13.97 40.67 -1.44
C ALA A 213 14.05 39.37 -0.65
N ASP A 214 14.16 39.47 0.68
CA ASP A 214 14.31 38.34 1.59
C ASP A 214 13.43 38.56 2.84
N VAL A 215 12.91 37.47 3.38
CA VAL A 215 12.15 37.41 4.63
C VAL A 215 12.95 36.62 5.66
N ASN A 216 13.07 37.17 6.86
CA ASN A 216 13.72 36.48 7.98
C ASN A 216 12.67 35.77 8.84
N HIS A 217 12.87 34.47 9.07
CA HIS A 217 12.06 33.66 9.96
C HIS A 217 12.73 33.50 11.32
N SER A 218 11.96 33.69 12.38
CA SER A 218 12.37 33.39 13.75
C SER A 218 11.47 32.31 14.33
N PHE A 219 12.02 31.46 15.20
CA PHE A 219 11.31 30.31 15.75
C PHE A 219 11.23 30.38 17.27
N ALA A 220 10.07 30.00 17.79
CA ALA A 220 9.85 29.83 19.22
C ALA A 220 9.20 28.47 19.49
N ILE A 221 9.67 27.79 20.53
CA ILE A 221 9.09 26.50 20.96
C ILE A 221 8.59 26.64 22.40
N ALA A 222 7.34 26.26 22.65
CA ALA A 222 6.80 26.07 23.99
C ALA A 222 6.54 24.57 24.23
N PHE A 223 7.37 23.94 25.06
CA PHE A 223 7.25 22.53 25.40
C PHE A 223 5.98 22.25 26.22
N ASN A 224 5.46 21.03 26.13
CA ASN A 224 4.26 20.53 26.80
C ASN A 224 2.93 21.23 26.48
N TYR A 225 2.94 22.34 25.75
CA TYR A 225 1.72 22.95 25.22
C TYR A 225 1.11 22.01 24.16
N PRO A 226 -0.22 21.76 24.13
CA PRO A 226 -1.32 22.50 24.76
C PRO A 226 -1.74 22.08 26.18
N TYR A 227 -0.90 21.35 26.91
CA TYR A 227 -1.21 20.83 28.25
C TYR A 227 -0.72 21.71 29.41
N GLU A 228 -0.38 22.97 29.12
CA GLU A 228 -0.01 23.98 30.12
C GLU A 228 -0.89 25.23 29.95
N SER A 229 -1.09 25.99 31.04
CA SER A 229 -1.95 27.18 31.03
C SER A 229 -1.35 28.39 30.29
N GLU A 230 -0.03 28.43 30.12
CA GLU A 230 0.68 29.47 29.40
C GLU A 230 1.76 28.82 28.52
N PRO A 231 1.87 29.16 27.22
CA PRO A 231 2.95 28.66 26.39
C PRO A 231 4.25 29.38 26.75
N HIS A 232 5.13 28.71 27.50
CA HIS A 232 6.45 29.23 27.87
C HIS A 232 7.42 29.09 26.69
N PHE A 233 7.43 30.11 25.82
CA PHE A 233 8.26 30.12 24.62
C PHE A 233 9.76 30.23 24.94
N THR A 234 10.55 29.52 24.15
CA THR A 234 12.02 29.56 24.14
C THR A 234 12.49 29.83 22.71
N SER A 235 13.47 30.72 22.56
CA SER A 235 14.01 31.06 21.25
C SER A 235 14.72 29.86 20.64
N SER A 236 14.55 29.65 19.34
CA SER A 236 15.11 28.50 18.63
C SER A 236 15.70 28.90 17.28
N GLU A 237 16.88 28.36 16.97
CA GLU A 237 17.56 28.53 15.69
C GLU A 237 17.42 27.23 14.88
N LEU A 238 16.85 27.31 13.68
CA LEU A 238 16.73 26.15 12.78
C LEU A 238 18.11 25.79 12.21
N LEU A 239 18.56 24.56 12.45
CA LEU A 239 19.85 24.07 11.96
C LEU A 239 19.72 23.37 10.61
N THR A 240 18.82 22.39 10.53
CA THR A 240 18.63 21.54 9.34
C THR A 240 17.33 20.75 9.44
N THR A 241 16.94 20.12 8.33
CA THR A 241 16.03 18.97 8.34
C THR A 241 16.86 17.68 8.37
N ASP A 242 16.44 16.68 9.13
CA ASP A 242 17.13 15.38 9.20
C ASP A 242 16.57 14.33 8.22
N SER A 243 17.12 13.11 8.26
CA SER A 243 16.73 12.01 7.37
C SER A 243 15.32 11.45 7.60
N GLU A 244 14.71 11.72 8.75
CA GLU A 244 13.33 11.32 9.06
C GLU A 244 12.35 12.49 8.81
N ASN A 245 12.80 13.56 8.15
CA ASN A 245 12.03 14.77 7.86
C ASN A 245 11.62 15.57 9.11
N TYR A 246 12.39 15.52 10.20
CA TYR A 246 12.21 16.44 11.32
C TYR A 246 13.02 17.71 11.11
N TRP A 247 12.50 18.82 11.60
CA TRP A 247 13.30 20.01 11.83
C TRP A 247 14.14 19.84 13.08
N VAL A 248 15.42 20.17 12.97
CA VAL A 248 16.38 20.15 14.05
C VAL A 248 16.68 21.58 14.45
N PHE A 249 16.35 21.91 15.69
CA PHE A 249 16.54 23.22 16.29
C PHE A 249 17.62 23.19 17.35
N LYS A 250 18.36 24.30 17.43
CA LYS A 250 19.12 24.66 18.61
C LYS A 250 18.24 25.56 19.48
N ASN A 251 17.81 25.03 20.62
CA ASN A 251 16.88 25.69 21.52
C ASN A 251 17.64 26.39 22.67
N PHE A 252 17.36 27.68 22.85
CA PHE A 252 18.01 28.51 23.85
C PHE A 252 17.16 28.62 25.11
N PRO A 253 17.72 28.30 26.28
CA PRO A 253 17.00 28.38 27.54
C PRO A 253 16.72 29.84 27.92
N PRO A 254 15.71 30.10 28.76
CA PRO A 254 15.39 31.45 29.20
C PRO A 254 16.58 32.15 29.89
N PRO A 255 16.65 33.50 29.85
CA PRO A 255 17.68 34.26 30.55
C PRO A 255 17.70 33.90 32.04
N ASN A 256 18.89 33.61 32.57
CA ASN A 256 19.13 33.17 33.94
C ASN A 256 18.72 31.71 34.26
N SER A 257 18.44 30.87 33.26
CA SER A 257 18.34 29.42 33.47
C SER A 257 19.72 28.78 33.66
N ILE A 258 19.76 27.68 34.42
CA ILE A 258 20.95 26.81 34.56
C ILE A 258 20.99 25.77 33.43
N ASP A 259 19.88 25.61 32.70
CA ASP A 259 19.80 24.68 31.58
C ASP A 259 20.79 25.07 30.48
N THR A 260 21.34 24.06 29.82
CA THR A 260 22.18 24.27 28.64
C THR A 260 21.33 24.38 27.40
N VAL A 261 21.87 25.01 26.35
CA VAL A 261 21.31 24.93 25.00
C VAL A 261 21.12 23.46 24.61
N LYS A 262 19.96 23.13 24.06
CA LYS A 262 19.58 21.75 23.69
C LYS A 262 19.35 21.65 22.20
N GLU A 263 19.63 20.48 21.65
CA GLU A 263 19.19 20.14 20.31
C GLU A 263 17.83 19.46 20.38
N VAL A 264 16.86 20.00 19.67
CA VAL A 264 15.45 19.60 19.72
C VAL A 264 14.99 19.27 18.32
N ARG A 265 14.40 18.09 18.13
CA ARG A 265 13.75 17.71 16.88
C ARG A 265 12.27 17.97 16.99
N THR A 266 11.64 18.62 16.01
CA THR A 266 10.18 18.77 15.95
C THR A 266 9.63 18.45 14.57
N ALA A 267 8.41 17.94 14.53
CA ALA A 267 7.65 17.77 13.31
C ALA A 267 6.15 17.60 13.62
N TYR A 268 5.31 17.93 12.64
CA TYR A 268 3.92 17.50 12.68
C TYR A 268 3.84 16.06 12.18
N ARG A 269 3.32 15.14 12.99
CA ARG A 269 3.32 13.71 12.67
C ARG A 269 1.93 13.13 12.80
N PHE A 270 1.62 12.21 11.90
CA PHE A 270 0.37 11.47 11.94
C PHE A 270 0.56 10.11 11.27
N GLY A 271 -0.44 9.25 11.43
CA GLY A 271 -0.39 7.86 11.00
C GLY A 271 -0.42 6.92 12.19
N SER A 272 -0.32 5.64 11.90
CA SER A 272 -0.73 4.61 12.84
C SER A 272 0.26 3.46 12.93
N TYR A 273 0.22 2.73 14.04
CA TYR A 273 1.07 1.58 14.29
C TYR A 273 0.30 0.44 14.98
N ILE A 274 0.85 -0.77 14.89
CA ILE A 274 0.39 -1.93 15.65
C ILE A 274 1.49 -2.32 16.63
N ASP A 275 1.10 -2.55 17.88
CA ASP A 275 1.94 -2.89 19.02
C ASP A 275 2.98 -1.80 19.37
N ASP A 276 3.91 -1.47 18.46
CA ASP A 276 4.96 -0.48 18.65
C ASP A 276 5.24 0.34 17.37
N SER A 277 5.29 1.67 17.55
CA SER A 277 5.63 2.68 16.54
C SER A 277 7.00 2.51 15.86
N ILE A 278 7.93 1.75 16.46
CA ILE A 278 9.23 1.45 15.84
C ILE A 278 9.26 0.09 15.13
N ALA A 279 8.25 -0.77 15.37
CA ALA A 279 8.23 -2.14 14.87
C ALA A 279 7.34 -2.30 13.63
N GLN A 280 6.08 -1.85 13.70
CA GLN A 280 5.10 -1.93 12.61
C GLN A 280 4.28 -0.64 12.56
N SER A 281 4.63 0.27 11.67
CA SER A 281 4.07 1.61 11.62
C SER A 281 4.08 2.20 10.22
N ASN A 282 3.12 3.07 9.95
CA ASN A 282 3.09 3.91 8.76
C ASN A 282 2.87 5.34 9.22
N ILE A 283 3.95 6.13 9.20
CA ILE A 283 3.98 7.45 9.82
C ILE A 283 4.36 8.47 8.75
N GLU A 284 3.51 9.46 8.56
CA GLU A 284 3.81 10.65 7.79
C GLU A 284 4.35 11.73 8.72
N THR A 285 5.46 12.34 8.30
CA THR A 285 6.15 13.40 9.02
C THR A 285 6.18 14.63 8.13
N VAL A 286 5.70 15.73 8.66
CA VAL A 286 5.52 16.99 7.94
C VAL A 286 6.31 18.10 8.60
N VAL A 287 7.05 18.81 7.77
CA VAL A 287 7.64 20.13 8.03
C VAL A 287 7.18 21.08 6.94
N TRP A 288 7.46 22.37 7.02
CA TRP A 288 7.10 23.29 5.92
C TRP A 288 8.31 23.98 5.32
N ASN A 289 8.18 24.42 4.08
CA ASN A 289 9.19 25.29 3.48
C ASN A 289 9.05 26.71 4.05
N LEU A 290 10.15 27.44 4.05
CA LEU A 290 10.22 28.84 4.47
C LEU A 290 10.32 29.72 3.21
N PRO A 291 9.24 30.43 2.81
CA PRO A 291 9.24 31.29 1.64
C PRO A 291 10.24 32.44 1.77
N LYS A 292 10.86 32.85 0.67
CA LYS A 292 11.89 33.91 0.72
C LYS A 292 11.33 35.31 0.54
N ASP A 293 10.20 35.45 -0.14
CA ASP A 293 9.59 36.75 -0.45
C ASP A 293 8.32 37.00 0.38
N PRO A 294 7.98 38.26 0.69
CA PRO A 294 6.81 38.61 1.49
C PRO A 294 5.48 38.12 0.93
N VAL A 295 5.33 38.07 -0.40
CA VAL A 295 4.09 37.65 -1.05
C VAL A 295 3.84 36.17 -0.79
N SER A 296 4.86 35.33 -1.03
CA SER A 296 4.79 33.90 -0.77
C SER A 296 4.68 33.60 0.73
N GLU A 297 5.38 34.34 1.60
CA GLU A 297 5.27 34.19 3.06
C GLU A 297 3.85 34.47 3.55
N LEU A 298 3.20 35.53 3.06
CA LEU A 298 1.83 35.88 3.44
C LEU A 298 0.78 34.99 2.77
N ARG A 299 1.02 34.46 1.57
CA ARG A 299 0.05 33.60 0.88
C ARG A 299 0.15 32.12 1.25
N ASN A 300 1.34 31.54 1.24
CA ASN A 300 1.52 30.10 1.18
C ASN A 300 1.97 29.51 2.52
N TRP A 301 1.41 28.38 2.91
CA TRP A 301 1.98 27.46 3.88
C TRP A 301 2.29 26.14 3.18
N GLU A 302 3.55 25.96 2.78
CA GLU A 302 3.97 24.84 1.95
C GLU A 302 4.44 23.67 2.82
N TRP A 303 3.59 22.66 2.99
CA TRP A 303 3.90 21.46 3.75
C TRP A 303 4.70 20.48 2.90
N HIS A 304 5.85 20.07 3.40
CA HIS A 304 6.69 19.03 2.84
C HIS A 304 6.52 17.73 3.63
N SER A 305 5.88 16.74 3.01
CA SER A 305 5.49 15.49 3.63
C SER A 305 6.43 14.35 3.26
N SER A 306 6.80 13.53 4.26
CA SER A 306 7.55 12.29 4.05
C SER A 306 6.89 11.14 4.80
N ALA A 307 6.59 10.04 4.11
CA ALA A 307 6.03 8.83 4.69
C ALA A 307 7.15 7.82 5.01
N SER A 308 7.16 7.31 6.24
CA SER A 308 8.07 6.27 6.71
C SER A 308 7.29 5.00 7.03
N LEU A 309 7.56 3.93 6.27
CA LEU A 309 6.98 2.61 6.46
C LEU A 309 7.94 1.72 7.24
N ARG A 310 7.48 1.13 8.33
CA ARG A 310 8.22 0.15 9.13
C ARG A 310 7.38 -1.10 9.30
N ASP A 311 7.98 -2.26 9.02
CA ASP A 311 7.38 -3.56 9.33
C ASP A 311 8.46 -4.60 9.60
N SER A 312 8.72 -4.85 10.88
CA SER A 312 9.68 -5.85 11.35
C SER A 312 9.25 -7.28 11.03
N TRP A 313 7.97 -7.49 10.69
CA TRP A 313 7.41 -8.78 10.30
C TRP A 313 7.28 -8.93 8.78
N ALA A 314 7.77 -7.97 7.98
CA ALA A 314 7.70 -8.03 6.53
C ALA A 314 8.41 -9.27 5.95
N TRP A 315 9.31 -9.92 6.71
CA TRP A 315 9.99 -11.17 6.33
C TRP A 315 9.02 -12.32 6.05
N THR A 316 7.81 -12.31 6.62
CA THR A 316 6.81 -13.36 6.35
C THR A 316 6.43 -13.38 4.85
N HIS A 317 6.42 -12.22 4.19
CA HIS A 317 6.17 -12.08 2.75
C HIS A 317 7.36 -12.53 1.89
N SER A 318 8.55 -12.74 2.45
CA SER A 318 9.70 -13.30 1.72
C SER A 318 9.46 -14.73 1.22
N ILE A 319 8.40 -15.40 1.70
CA ILE A 319 7.94 -16.69 1.19
C ILE A 319 7.63 -16.67 -0.32
N HIS A 320 7.25 -15.51 -0.88
CA HIS A 320 7.09 -15.34 -2.32
C HIS A 320 8.40 -15.53 -3.09
N GLY A 321 9.55 -15.21 -2.48
CA GLY A 321 10.86 -15.53 -3.06
C GLY A 321 11.08 -17.04 -3.21
N ILE A 322 10.64 -17.83 -2.23
CA ILE A 322 10.68 -19.30 -2.29
C ILE A 322 9.76 -19.80 -3.41
N PHE A 323 8.54 -19.25 -3.50
CA PHE A 323 7.61 -19.61 -4.58
C PHE A 323 8.19 -19.28 -5.95
N ALA A 324 8.80 -18.11 -6.13
CA ALA A 324 9.44 -17.71 -7.37
C ALA A 324 10.54 -18.69 -7.81
N VAL A 325 11.42 -19.08 -6.89
CA VAL A 325 12.51 -20.04 -7.19
C VAL A 325 11.97 -21.40 -7.62
N ILE A 326 10.96 -21.92 -6.93
CA ILE A 326 10.33 -23.20 -7.26
C ILE A 326 9.68 -23.14 -8.65
N ILE A 327 8.91 -22.08 -8.93
CA ILE A 327 8.24 -21.94 -10.24
C ILE A 327 9.29 -21.75 -11.36
N LEU A 328 10.34 -20.96 -11.14
CA LEU A 328 11.40 -20.78 -12.13
C LEU A 328 12.09 -22.10 -12.46
N PHE A 329 12.31 -22.95 -11.47
CA PHE A 329 12.83 -24.30 -11.69
C PHE A 329 11.88 -25.13 -12.57
N ASP A 330 10.58 -25.18 -12.22
CA ASP A 330 9.58 -25.91 -13.00
C ASP A 330 9.47 -25.40 -14.44
N LEU A 331 9.48 -24.08 -14.64
CA LEU A 331 9.45 -23.45 -15.96
C LEU A 331 10.73 -23.75 -16.75
N SER A 332 11.88 -23.84 -16.08
CA SER A 332 13.15 -24.23 -16.71
C SER A 332 13.11 -25.69 -17.17
N VAL A 333 12.55 -26.59 -16.35
CA VAL A 333 12.34 -28.00 -16.73
C VAL A 333 11.36 -28.10 -17.91
N LEU A 334 10.25 -27.36 -17.89
CA LEU A 334 9.31 -27.31 -19.01
C LEU A 334 10.01 -26.80 -20.29
N PHE A 335 10.75 -25.70 -20.20
CA PHE A 335 11.50 -25.15 -21.33
C PHE A 335 12.51 -26.16 -21.88
N PHE A 336 13.22 -26.89 -21.01
CA PHE A 336 14.14 -27.94 -21.39
C PHE A 336 13.43 -29.07 -22.17
N VAL A 337 12.27 -29.51 -21.72
CA VAL A 337 11.46 -30.54 -22.41
C VAL A 337 10.96 -30.03 -23.77
N VAL A 338 10.48 -28.79 -23.85
CA VAL A 338 10.04 -28.15 -25.10
C VAL A 338 11.20 -28.08 -26.09
N TYR A 339 12.38 -27.64 -25.64
CA TYR A 339 13.59 -27.55 -26.45
C TYR A 339 14.04 -28.92 -26.98
N HIS A 340 14.07 -29.94 -26.12
CA HIS A 340 14.44 -31.29 -26.52
C HIS A 340 13.48 -31.85 -27.58
N ARG A 341 12.17 -31.64 -27.42
CA ARG A 341 11.17 -32.06 -28.42
C ARG A 341 11.27 -31.29 -29.73
N PHE A 342 11.52 -29.99 -29.67
CA PHE A 342 11.77 -29.20 -30.86
C PHE A 342 12.98 -29.73 -31.64
N ARG A 343 14.08 -30.08 -30.96
CA ARG A 343 15.25 -30.73 -31.60
C ARG A 343 14.93 -32.10 -32.18
N ALA A 344 13.97 -32.83 -31.62
CA ALA A 344 13.48 -34.09 -32.15
C ALA A 344 12.45 -33.93 -33.30
N GLY A 345 12.18 -32.70 -33.77
CA GLY A 345 11.33 -32.42 -34.92
C GLY A 345 9.83 -32.28 -34.62
N SER A 346 9.43 -32.25 -33.35
CA SER A 346 8.03 -32.08 -32.93
C SER A 346 7.88 -30.89 -31.99
N PHE A 347 7.14 -29.86 -32.39
CA PHE A 347 6.86 -28.73 -31.51
C PHE A 347 5.69 -29.03 -30.58
N TRP A 348 5.89 -28.90 -29.27
CA TRP A 348 4.88 -29.10 -28.23
C TRP A 348 5.17 -28.16 -27.08
N VAL A 349 4.13 -27.53 -26.53
CA VAL A 349 4.22 -26.65 -25.35
C VAL A 349 3.27 -27.17 -24.29
N GLY A 350 3.84 -27.59 -23.16
CA GLY A 350 3.08 -28.05 -22.00
C GLY A 350 2.36 -26.91 -21.26
N ASP A 351 1.48 -27.28 -20.35
CA ASP A 351 0.78 -26.34 -19.48
C ASP A 351 1.70 -25.80 -18.37
N ALA A 352 2.18 -24.58 -18.50
CA ALA A 352 3.04 -23.97 -17.47
C ALA A 352 2.37 -23.91 -16.07
N PHE A 353 1.04 -23.87 -16.01
CA PHE A 353 0.30 -23.85 -14.74
C PHE A 353 0.03 -25.22 -14.14
N ALA A 354 0.38 -26.32 -14.83
CA ALA A 354 0.16 -27.66 -14.28
C ALA A 354 0.93 -27.88 -12.97
N THR A 355 2.19 -27.46 -12.88
CA THR A 355 2.97 -27.62 -11.65
C THR A 355 2.57 -26.60 -10.58
N ILE A 356 2.27 -25.36 -10.99
CA ILE A 356 1.76 -24.30 -10.11
C ILE A 356 0.47 -24.75 -9.44
N SER A 357 -0.51 -25.24 -10.22
CA SER A 357 -1.83 -25.64 -9.73
C SER A 357 -1.78 -26.77 -8.70
N ASN A 358 -0.78 -27.66 -8.75
CA ASN A 358 -0.62 -28.74 -7.78
C ASN A 358 -0.25 -28.22 -6.38
N SER A 359 0.44 -27.08 -6.30
CA SER A 359 0.91 -26.50 -5.03
C SER A 359 0.07 -25.33 -4.53
N LEU A 360 -0.90 -24.82 -5.31
CA LEU A 360 -1.75 -23.67 -4.94
C LEU A 360 -2.44 -23.82 -3.58
N LEU A 361 -2.88 -25.03 -3.22
CA LEU A 361 -3.51 -25.29 -1.92
C LEU A 361 -2.55 -25.00 -0.75
N TYR A 362 -1.36 -25.58 -0.81
CA TYR A 362 -0.31 -25.37 0.18
C TYR A 362 0.15 -23.91 0.23
N ARG A 363 0.33 -23.27 -0.93
CA ARG A 363 0.72 -21.86 -1.01
C ARG A 363 -0.31 -20.95 -0.35
N GLY A 364 -1.59 -21.17 -0.59
CA GLY A 364 -2.65 -20.38 0.05
C GLY A 364 -2.67 -20.51 1.57
N VAL A 365 -2.46 -21.73 2.11
CA VAL A 365 -2.34 -21.94 3.57
C VAL A 365 -1.13 -21.22 4.14
N LEU A 366 0.01 -21.29 3.45
CA LEU A 366 1.24 -20.62 3.88
C LEU A 366 1.10 -19.09 3.87
N ILE A 367 0.47 -18.50 2.84
CA ILE A 367 0.18 -17.06 2.79
C ILE A 367 -0.78 -16.65 3.89
N PHE A 368 -1.82 -17.44 4.17
CA PHE A 368 -2.73 -17.18 5.28
C PHE A 368 -1.99 -17.15 6.63
N ALA A 369 -1.11 -18.13 6.87
CA ALA A 369 -0.27 -18.15 8.07
C ALA A 369 0.70 -16.97 8.12
N SER A 370 1.28 -16.59 6.98
CA SER A 370 2.21 -15.44 6.87
C SER A 370 1.53 -14.13 7.21
N ASN A 371 0.32 -13.91 6.71
CA ASN A 371 -0.51 -12.74 7.05
C ASN A 371 -0.92 -12.74 8.52
N HIS A 372 -1.25 -13.89 9.08
CA HIS A 372 -1.55 -14.01 10.51
C HIS A 372 -0.36 -13.63 11.40
N LEU A 373 0.85 -14.10 11.04
CA LEU A 373 2.08 -13.75 11.75
C LEU A 373 2.46 -12.27 11.62
N ASN A 374 2.16 -11.65 10.47
CA ASN A 374 2.31 -10.20 10.25
C ASN A 374 1.25 -9.37 11.00
N GLY A 375 0.33 -10.00 11.74
CA GLY A 375 -0.77 -9.31 12.40
C GLY A 375 -1.75 -8.68 11.41
N TYR A 376 -1.77 -9.14 10.15
CA TYR A 376 -2.52 -8.55 9.03
C TYR A 376 -2.18 -7.08 8.75
N TRP A 377 -0.97 -6.62 9.10
CA TRP A 377 -0.56 -5.23 8.95
C TRP A 377 -0.61 -4.78 7.48
N THR A 378 0.05 -5.50 6.58
CA THR A 378 0.09 -5.17 5.14
C THR A 378 -1.32 -5.05 4.52
N LEU A 379 -2.26 -5.90 4.96
CA LEU A 379 -3.67 -5.80 4.53
C LEU A 379 -4.40 -4.61 5.17
N THR A 380 -4.07 -4.25 6.41
CA THR A 380 -4.64 -3.08 7.08
C THR A 380 -4.23 -1.80 6.36
N GLU A 381 -2.96 -1.66 6.00
CA GLU A 381 -2.47 -0.51 5.24
C GLU A 381 -3.17 -0.37 3.89
N PHE A 382 -3.42 -1.48 3.21
CA PHE A 382 -4.19 -1.51 1.98
C PHE A 382 -5.65 -1.09 2.18
N CYS A 383 -6.30 -1.55 3.26
CA CYS A 383 -7.64 -1.09 3.63
C CYS A 383 -7.67 0.41 3.91
N LEU A 384 -6.70 0.93 4.67
CA LEU A 384 -6.57 2.35 4.99
C LEU A 384 -6.34 3.17 3.72
N ALA A 385 -5.49 2.71 2.79
CA ALA A 385 -5.25 3.40 1.53
C ALA A 385 -6.53 3.54 0.69
N ILE A 386 -7.33 2.47 0.59
CA ILE A 386 -8.64 2.52 -0.12
C ILE A 386 -9.63 3.42 0.62
N GLY A 387 -9.72 3.29 1.96
CA GLY A 387 -10.67 4.07 2.75
C GLY A 387 -10.38 5.56 2.73
N ASN A 388 -9.11 5.96 2.79
CA ASN A 388 -8.72 7.36 2.68
C ASN A 388 -8.98 7.92 1.28
N GLU A 389 -8.72 7.14 0.22
CA GLU A 389 -9.04 7.55 -1.16
C GLU A 389 -10.54 7.76 -1.36
N LEU A 390 -11.40 6.92 -0.78
CA LEU A 390 -12.86 7.05 -0.85
C LEU A 390 -13.45 8.09 0.10
N GLY A 391 -12.76 8.37 1.20
CA GLY A 391 -13.14 9.36 2.21
C GLY A 391 -12.67 10.77 1.89
N ASP A 392 -12.07 11.00 0.71
CA ASP A 392 -11.42 12.26 0.34
C ASP A 392 -10.38 12.73 1.38
N ARG A 393 -9.66 11.76 1.95
CA ARG A 393 -8.56 11.97 2.90
C ARG A 393 -7.20 11.84 2.23
N ARG A 394 -6.15 12.17 2.97
CA ARG A 394 -4.77 12.12 2.47
C ARG A 394 -4.39 10.70 2.06
N SER A 395 -3.64 10.60 0.96
CA SER A 395 -3.21 9.31 0.41
C SER A 395 -2.17 8.66 1.31
N ILE A 396 -2.45 7.43 1.77
CA ILE A 396 -1.49 6.66 2.56
C ILE A 396 -0.51 5.95 1.63
N HIS A 397 0.78 6.14 1.88
CA HIS A 397 1.82 5.40 1.18
C HIS A 397 1.92 3.96 1.70
N TYR A 398 1.79 2.97 0.82
CA TYR A 398 2.03 1.56 1.14
C TYR A 398 2.72 0.84 -0.03
N ARG A 399 3.10 -0.43 0.17
CA ARG A 399 3.72 -1.28 -0.85
C ARG A 399 2.71 -2.24 -1.48
N PRO A 400 2.11 -1.88 -2.63
CA PRO A 400 1.07 -2.70 -3.26
C PRO A 400 1.59 -4.06 -3.73
N GLU A 401 2.90 -4.21 -3.98
CA GLU A 401 3.48 -5.47 -4.42
C GLU A 401 3.27 -6.61 -3.41
N LEU A 402 3.33 -6.30 -2.11
CA LEU A 402 3.14 -7.27 -1.03
C LEU A 402 1.70 -7.80 -1.02
N VAL A 403 0.74 -6.88 -1.00
CA VAL A 403 -0.70 -7.22 -0.95
C VAL A 403 -1.16 -7.87 -2.25
N HIS A 404 -0.67 -7.40 -3.40
CA HIS A 404 -0.98 -7.98 -4.71
C HIS A 404 -0.59 -9.46 -4.75
N ALA A 405 0.65 -9.80 -4.38
CA ALA A 405 1.13 -11.18 -4.43
C ALA A 405 0.40 -12.11 -3.45
N ASP A 406 0.09 -11.62 -2.25
CA ASP A 406 -0.68 -12.35 -1.23
C ASP A 406 -2.11 -12.63 -1.72
N LEU A 407 -2.83 -11.59 -2.12
CA LEU A 407 -4.22 -11.70 -2.58
C LEU A 407 -4.32 -12.51 -3.87
N LEU A 408 -3.37 -12.39 -4.81
CA LEU A 408 -3.34 -13.21 -6.01
C LEU A 408 -3.21 -14.69 -5.68
N THR A 409 -2.27 -15.04 -4.79
CA THR A 409 -2.06 -16.43 -4.38
C THR A 409 -3.30 -16.99 -3.69
N PHE A 410 -3.94 -16.18 -2.84
CA PHE A 410 -5.20 -16.55 -2.20
C PHE A 410 -6.37 -16.67 -3.21
N PHE A 411 -6.44 -15.77 -4.19
CA PHE A 411 -7.45 -15.80 -5.26
C PHE A 411 -7.32 -17.05 -6.14
N LEU A 412 -6.10 -17.42 -6.53
CA LEU A 412 -5.82 -18.64 -7.29
C LEU A 412 -6.11 -19.90 -6.48
N ASN A 413 -5.85 -19.88 -5.17
CA ASN A 413 -6.20 -20.96 -4.25
C ASN A 413 -7.70 -21.22 -4.23
N ILE A 414 -8.52 -20.18 -3.99
CA ILE A 414 -9.98 -20.32 -3.99
C ILE A 414 -10.50 -20.69 -5.38
N SER A 415 -9.94 -20.13 -6.45
CA SER A 415 -10.26 -20.52 -7.83
C SER A 415 -10.01 -22.02 -8.07
N SER A 416 -8.92 -22.57 -7.53
CA SER A 416 -8.65 -24.00 -7.57
C SER A 416 -9.71 -24.79 -6.81
N VAL A 417 -10.08 -24.40 -5.59
CA VAL A 417 -11.16 -25.04 -4.81
C VAL A 417 -12.48 -25.04 -5.59
N LEU A 418 -12.87 -23.90 -6.15
CA LEU A 418 -14.07 -23.77 -6.99
C LEU A 418 -14.02 -24.71 -8.20
N SER A 419 -12.86 -24.83 -8.84
CA SER A 419 -12.66 -25.77 -9.96
C SER A 419 -12.97 -27.22 -9.55
N TYR A 420 -12.55 -27.66 -8.36
CA TYR A 420 -12.86 -28.99 -7.83
C TYR A 420 -14.35 -29.16 -7.48
N VAL A 421 -14.98 -28.14 -6.88
CA VAL A 421 -16.42 -28.15 -6.54
C VAL A 421 -17.27 -28.26 -7.79
N PHE A 422 -17.02 -27.42 -8.80
CA PHE A 422 -17.76 -27.43 -10.06
C PHE A 422 -17.36 -28.58 -10.99
N ARG A 423 -16.26 -29.28 -10.68
CA ARG A 423 -15.64 -30.32 -11.51
C ARG A 423 -15.33 -29.82 -12.91
N GLU A 424 -14.77 -28.62 -13.00
CA GLU A 424 -14.46 -27.93 -14.24
C GLU A 424 -13.15 -27.17 -14.13
N ARG A 425 -12.22 -27.37 -15.09
CA ARG A 425 -10.94 -26.66 -15.14
C ARG A 425 -11.15 -25.16 -15.42
N ILE A 426 -10.39 -24.31 -14.74
CA ILE A 426 -10.37 -22.87 -14.99
C ILE A 426 -9.12 -22.53 -15.78
N ASP A 427 -9.30 -21.79 -16.87
CA ASP A 427 -8.16 -21.37 -17.69
C ASP A 427 -7.29 -20.37 -16.91
N PRO A 428 -5.96 -20.56 -16.85
CA PRO A 428 -5.07 -19.68 -16.10
C PRO A 428 -5.16 -18.22 -16.54
N VAL A 429 -5.29 -17.96 -17.84
CA VAL A 429 -5.38 -16.59 -18.36
C VAL A 429 -6.65 -15.90 -17.85
N VAL A 430 -7.77 -16.62 -17.80
CA VAL A 430 -9.04 -16.10 -17.31
C VAL A 430 -9.01 -15.85 -15.80
N ALA A 431 -8.43 -16.77 -15.02
CA ALA A 431 -8.28 -16.59 -13.58
C ALA A 431 -7.39 -15.38 -13.25
N PHE A 432 -6.25 -15.24 -13.94
CA PHE A 432 -5.34 -14.12 -13.75
C PHE A 432 -5.97 -12.80 -14.16
N ALA A 433 -6.60 -12.74 -15.34
CA ALA A 433 -7.27 -11.54 -15.80
C ALA A 433 -8.40 -11.10 -14.86
N ALA A 434 -9.16 -12.05 -14.29
CA ALA A 434 -10.19 -11.74 -13.30
C ALA A 434 -9.59 -11.08 -12.05
N PHE A 435 -8.46 -11.59 -11.55
CA PHE A 435 -7.77 -11.02 -10.40
C PHE A 435 -7.18 -9.63 -10.70
N GLU A 436 -6.44 -9.49 -11.80
CA GLU A 436 -5.79 -8.22 -12.16
C GLU A 436 -6.83 -7.12 -12.39
N CYS A 437 -7.98 -7.45 -13.00
CA CYS A 437 -9.11 -6.53 -13.09
C CYS A 437 -9.62 -6.12 -11.71
N SER A 438 -9.83 -7.07 -10.77
CA SER A 438 -10.28 -6.71 -9.42
C SER A 438 -9.28 -5.86 -8.65
N PHE A 439 -7.98 -6.15 -8.76
CA PHE A 439 -6.97 -5.41 -8.02
C PHE A 439 -6.79 -4.00 -8.59
N THR A 440 -6.89 -3.86 -9.92
CA THR A 440 -6.83 -2.56 -10.60
C THR A 440 -8.03 -1.69 -10.22
N TYR A 441 -9.25 -2.22 -10.32
CA TYR A 441 -10.50 -1.50 -10.02
C TYR A 441 -10.97 -1.65 -8.56
N ARG A 442 -10.01 -1.77 -7.63
CA ARG A 442 -10.30 -2.09 -6.23
C ARG A 442 -11.14 -1.03 -5.53
N VAL A 443 -10.89 0.23 -5.83
CA VAL A 443 -11.56 1.38 -5.23
C VAL A 443 -13.00 1.44 -5.72
N GLU A 444 -13.20 1.29 -7.02
CA GLU A 444 -14.51 1.29 -7.68
C GLU A 444 -15.35 0.08 -7.27
N LEU A 445 -14.73 -1.07 -7.03
CA LEU A 445 -15.43 -2.26 -6.52
C LEU A 445 -15.95 -2.07 -5.10
N VAL A 446 -15.20 -1.38 -4.24
CA VAL A 446 -15.66 -1.02 -2.90
C VAL A 446 -16.76 0.03 -2.98
N ASP A 447 -16.57 1.08 -3.80
CA ASP A 447 -17.54 2.18 -3.97
C ASP A 447 -18.88 1.71 -4.57
N ALA A 448 -18.84 0.68 -5.43
CA ALA A 448 -20.05 0.07 -6.00
C ALA A 448 -21.01 -0.54 -4.96
N SER A 449 -20.57 -0.76 -3.72
CA SER A 449 -21.40 -1.23 -2.63
C SER A 449 -21.41 -0.24 -1.46
N ALA A 450 -22.54 0.44 -1.25
CA ALA A 450 -22.71 1.38 -0.14
C ALA A 450 -22.31 0.77 1.22
N THR A 451 -22.64 -0.50 1.47
CA THR A 451 -22.28 -1.18 2.72
C THR A 451 -20.77 -1.39 2.86
N LEU A 452 -20.08 -1.81 1.80
CA LEU A 452 -18.63 -2.00 1.84
C LEU A 452 -17.91 -0.66 1.96
N ARG A 453 -18.37 0.35 1.22
CA ARG A 453 -17.90 1.73 1.30
C ARG A 453 -17.99 2.26 2.73
N THR A 454 -19.16 2.19 3.35
CA THR A 454 -19.35 2.65 4.75
C THR A 454 -18.38 1.95 5.69
N ILE A 455 -18.26 0.63 5.65
CA ILE A 455 -17.36 -0.10 6.57
C ILE A 455 -15.89 0.33 6.40
N ILE A 456 -15.43 0.48 5.17
CA ILE A 456 -14.02 0.79 4.87
C ILE A 456 -13.71 2.26 5.14
N VAL A 457 -14.60 3.18 4.74
CA VAL A 457 -14.45 4.62 5.01
C VAL A 457 -14.58 4.91 6.50
N ASP A 458 -15.57 4.35 7.21
CA ASP A 458 -15.73 4.56 8.66
C ASP A 458 -14.50 4.08 9.44
N PHE A 459 -13.87 2.98 9.00
CA PHE A 459 -12.62 2.50 9.60
C PHE A 459 -11.47 3.48 9.37
N ALA A 460 -11.31 4.00 8.15
CA ALA A 460 -10.29 4.99 7.83
C ALA A 460 -10.52 6.33 8.56
N GLU A 461 -11.77 6.80 8.65
CA GLU A 461 -12.14 7.96 9.45
C GLU A 461 -11.82 7.75 10.93
N THR A 462 -12.20 6.59 11.48
CA THR A 462 -11.91 6.28 12.89
C THR A 462 -10.41 6.25 13.15
N ASP A 463 -9.63 5.64 12.24
CA ASP A 463 -8.16 5.65 12.33
C ASP A 463 -7.61 7.08 12.26
N TYR A 464 -8.06 7.87 11.30
CA TYR A 464 -7.67 9.28 11.18
C TYR A 464 -7.88 10.02 12.49
N TRP A 465 -9.11 10.03 13.02
CA TRP A 465 -9.43 10.76 14.25
C TRP A 465 -8.78 10.20 15.53
N SER A 466 -8.26 8.98 15.50
CA SER A 466 -7.55 8.40 16.65
C SER A 466 -6.21 9.07 16.92
N GLY A 467 -5.65 9.80 15.95
CA GLY A 467 -4.42 10.58 16.13
C GLY A 467 -4.62 11.83 17.00
N LEU A 468 -5.87 12.30 17.14
CA LEU A 468 -6.22 13.42 17.99
C LEU A 468 -6.25 13.01 19.46
N ILE A 469 -5.34 13.56 20.27
CA ILE A 469 -5.24 13.18 21.68
C ILE A 469 -6.46 13.65 22.46
N THR A 470 -7.22 12.69 22.98
CA THR A 470 -8.35 12.96 23.89
C THR A 470 -7.83 13.18 25.30
N VAL A 471 -8.13 14.35 25.86
CA VAL A 471 -7.70 14.72 27.21
C VAL A 471 -8.86 14.86 28.18
N SER A 472 -8.54 14.80 29.48
CA SER A 472 -9.54 15.06 30.52
C SER A 472 -10.12 16.49 30.42
N PRO A 473 -11.35 16.72 30.90
CA PRO A 473 -11.94 18.07 30.91
C PRO A 473 -11.15 19.12 31.68
N PHE A 474 -10.20 18.72 32.53
CA PHE A 474 -9.28 19.64 33.19
C PHE A 474 -8.19 20.13 32.23
N LEU A 475 -7.52 19.22 31.52
CA LEU A 475 -6.49 19.57 30.54
C LEU A 475 -7.08 20.34 29.34
N ALA A 476 -8.29 19.98 28.90
CA ALA A 476 -9.00 20.68 27.82
C ALA A 476 -9.34 22.16 28.17
N LYS A 477 -9.24 22.57 29.45
CA LYS A 477 -9.44 23.96 29.86
C LYS A 477 -8.16 24.79 29.85
N LEU A 478 -6.98 24.16 29.75
CA LEU A 478 -5.69 24.87 29.77
C LEU A 478 -5.44 25.59 28.46
N SER A 479 -5.85 24.98 27.35
CA SER A 479 -5.72 25.54 26.02
C SER A 479 -6.90 25.11 25.14
N PRO A 480 -7.40 25.98 24.25
CA PRO A 480 -8.34 25.58 23.21
C PRO A 480 -7.66 24.80 22.08
N MET A 481 -6.32 24.82 21.98
CA MET A 481 -5.59 24.04 20.98
C MET A 481 -5.58 22.55 21.33
N LYS A 482 -5.57 21.72 20.28
CA LYS A 482 -5.50 20.27 20.38
C LYS A 482 -4.13 19.80 19.89
N PHE A 483 -3.81 18.54 20.18
CA PHE A 483 -2.57 17.92 19.74
C PHE A 483 -2.91 16.66 18.94
N TRP A 484 -2.27 16.56 17.77
CA TRP A 484 -2.36 15.41 16.89
C TRP A 484 -1.00 14.74 16.81
N THR A 485 -0.98 13.42 16.93
CA THR A 485 0.25 12.63 16.85
C THR A 485 -0.04 11.23 16.31
N VAL A 486 0.99 10.41 16.25
CA VAL A 486 0.91 8.99 15.89
C VAL A 486 0.18 8.19 16.97
N HIS A 487 -0.66 7.24 16.56
CA HIS A 487 -1.47 6.45 17.49
C HIS A 487 -1.42 4.94 17.19
N GLY A 488 -1.72 4.13 18.20
CA GLY A 488 -1.88 2.69 18.04
C GLY A 488 -3.27 2.34 17.50
N ILE A 489 -3.35 1.40 16.55
CA ILE A 489 -4.64 0.88 16.09
C ILE A 489 -5.18 -0.16 17.08
N GLU A 490 -6.09 0.28 17.95
CA GLU A 490 -6.75 -0.60 18.93
C GLU A 490 -8.06 -1.23 18.42
N THR A 491 -8.61 -0.71 17.32
CA THR A 491 -9.87 -1.17 16.74
C THR A 491 -9.74 -2.56 16.10
N ASP A 492 -10.83 -3.34 16.08
CA ASP A 492 -10.79 -4.66 15.44
C ASP A 492 -10.77 -4.54 13.91
N ARG A 493 -9.62 -4.86 13.33
CA ARG A 493 -9.32 -4.75 11.90
C ARG A 493 -9.90 -5.90 11.07
N LYS A 494 -10.40 -6.98 11.68
CA LYS A 494 -10.83 -8.18 10.95
C LYS A 494 -11.99 -7.89 10.00
N VAL A 495 -12.96 -7.08 10.43
CA VAL A 495 -14.15 -6.78 9.64
C VAL A 495 -13.76 -6.03 8.37
N VAL A 496 -12.96 -4.96 8.48
CA VAL A 496 -12.52 -4.18 7.32
C VAL A 496 -11.67 -5.01 6.35
N VAL A 497 -10.77 -5.85 6.87
CA VAL A 497 -9.95 -6.75 6.04
C VAL A 497 -10.83 -7.75 5.29
N ILE A 498 -11.78 -8.40 5.95
CA ILE A 498 -12.70 -9.37 5.33
C ILE A 498 -13.55 -8.68 4.25
N CYS A 499 -14.14 -7.52 4.56
CA CYS A 499 -14.96 -6.76 3.62
C CYS A 499 -14.17 -6.34 2.38
N THR A 500 -12.93 -5.88 2.57
CA THR A 500 -12.04 -5.51 1.46
C THR A 500 -11.69 -6.72 0.60
N VAL A 501 -11.34 -7.87 1.21
CA VAL A 501 -11.08 -9.12 0.47
C VAL A 501 -12.31 -9.59 -0.30
N ILE A 502 -13.52 -9.50 0.29
CA ILE A 502 -14.78 -9.83 -0.40
C ILE A 502 -14.97 -8.93 -1.62
N ALA A 503 -14.74 -7.62 -1.49
CA ALA A 503 -14.84 -6.67 -2.60
C ALA A 503 -13.89 -7.06 -3.73
N MET A 504 -12.63 -7.36 -3.39
CA MET A 504 -11.62 -7.80 -4.36
C MET A 504 -12.01 -9.12 -5.03
N PHE A 505 -12.65 -10.02 -4.31
CA PHE A 505 -12.97 -11.35 -4.82
C PHE A 505 -14.32 -11.38 -5.56
N ALA A 506 -15.00 -10.23 -5.71
CA ALA A 506 -16.26 -10.12 -6.44
C ALA A 506 -16.16 -10.63 -7.89
N THR A 507 -14.99 -10.50 -8.54
CA THR A 507 -14.75 -11.01 -9.90
C THR A 507 -14.81 -12.54 -9.99
N MET A 508 -14.76 -13.28 -8.87
CA MET A 508 -14.99 -14.72 -8.85
C MET A 508 -16.38 -15.13 -9.33
N VAL A 509 -17.39 -14.25 -9.20
CA VAL A 509 -18.73 -14.50 -9.76
C VAL A 509 -18.63 -14.75 -11.27
N TRP A 510 -17.78 -14.00 -11.98
CA TRP A 510 -17.54 -14.21 -13.42
C TRP A 510 -16.85 -15.55 -13.71
N LEU A 511 -15.94 -16.00 -12.85
CA LEU A 511 -15.34 -17.34 -12.97
C LEU A 511 -16.38 -18.45 -12.81
N VAL A 512 -17.31 -18.29 -11.86
CA VAL A 512 -18.42 -19.23 -11.66
C VAL A 512 -19.35 -19.25 -12.87
N VAL A 513 -19.73 -18.08 -13.40
CA VAL A 513 -20.52 -17.97 -14.63
C VAL A 513 -19.81 -18.62 -15.81
N TYR A 514 -18.50 -18.38 -15.98
CA TYR A 514 -17.67 -18.99 -17.00
C TYR A 514 -17.69 -20.53 -16.91
N MET A 515 -17.52 -21.09 -15.71
CA MET A 515 -17.57 -22.55 -15.50
C MET A 515 -18.95 -23.13 -15.83
N CYS A 516 -20.02 -22.47 -15.38
CA CYS A 516 -21.39 -22.88 -15.67
C CYS A 516 -21.69 -22.86 -17.18
N ALA A 517 -21.29 -21.80 -17.87
CA ALA A 517 -21.44 -21.64 -19.32
C ALA A 517 -20.67 -22.72 -20.08
N ARG A 518 -19.40 -22.99 -19.70
CA ARG A 518 -18.58 -24.04 -20.29
C ARG A 518 -19.21 -25.42 -20.14
N LYS A 519 -19.73 -25.71 -18.95
CA LYS A 519 -20.42 -26.98 -18.63
C LYS A 519 -21.71 -27.14 -19.42
N TYR A 520 -22.48 -26.07 -19.57
CA TYR A 520 -23.70 -26.05 -20.39
C TYR A 520 -23.37 -26.27 -21.87
N PHE A 521 -22.38 -25.56 -22.41
CA PHE A 521 -21.98 -25.67 -23.81
C PHE A 521 -21.56 -27.10 -24.20
N ARG A 522 -20.78 -27.79 -23.35
CA ARG A 522 -20.41 -29.20 -23.55
C ARG A 522 -21.63 -30.13 -23.59
N ARG A 523 -22.62 -29.91 -22.72
CA ARG A 523 -23.88 -30.69 -22.72
C ARG A 523 -24.68 -30.48 -23.99
N VAL A 524 -24.73 -29.25 -24.52
CA VAL A 524 -25.45 -28.92 -25.76
C VAL A 524 -24.75 -29.51 -26.98
N GLN A 525 -23.43 -29.41 -27.08
CA GLN A 525 -22.66 -30.04 -28.17
C GLN A 525 -22.85 -31.56 -28.20
N SER A 526 -22.90 -32.21 -27.03
CA SER A 526 -23.20 -33.64 -26.94
C SER A 526 -24.60 -34.01 -27.45
N LYS A 527 -25.55 -33.08 -27.49
CA LYS A 527 -26.94 -33.31 -27.95
C LYS A 527 -27.18 -32.96 -29.43
N ARG A 528 -26.43 -32.02 -30.03
CA ARG A 528 -26.70 -31.46 -31.38
C ARG A 528 -25.92 -32.11 -32.54
N GLY A 529 -24.93 -32.97 -32.30
CA GLY A 529 -24.07 -33.51 -33.38
C GLY A 529 -24.42 -34.91 -33.89
N GLY A 530 -25.00 -35.04 -35.09
CA GLY A 530 -25.16 -36.32 -35.81
C GLY A 530 -23.84 -36.98 -36.24
N LYS A 531 -22.73 -36.22 -36.35
CA LYS A 531 -21.36 -36.75 -36.53
C LYS A 531 -20.72 -37.25 -35.23
N ALA A 532 -21.31 -36.92 -34.08
CA ALA A 532 -20.91 -37.48 -32.81
C ALA A 532 -21.43 -38.92 -32.63
N LYS A 533 -22.24 -39.49 -33.53
CA LYS A 533 -22.70 -40.88 -33.39
C LYS A 533 -21.59 -41.92 -33.53
N MET A 534 -20.49 -41.62 -34.23
CA MET A 534 -19.35 -42.55 -34.30
C MET A 534 -18.55 -42.53 -32.99
N TYR A 535 -18.20 -41.33 -32.50
CA TYR A 535 -17.56 -41.14 -31.18
C TYR A 535 -18.48 -41.43 -29.97
N ALA A 536 -19.81 -41.33 -30.13
CA ALA A 536 -20.80 -41.56 -29.07
C ALA A 536 -21.35 -42.99 -29.05
N ALA A 537 -21.35 -43.73 -30.17
CA ALA A 537 -21.57 -45.17 -30.15
C ALA A 537 -20.40 -45.88 -29.46
N GLU A 538 -19.17 -45.42 -29.72
CA GLU A 538 -17.95 -45.83 -29.03
C GLU A 538 -18.01 -45.46 -27.53
N ARG A 539 -18.40 -44.22 -27.16
CA ARG A 539 -18.65 -43.85 -25.75
C ARG A 539 -19.83 -44.58 -25.07
N LYS A 540 -20.86 -45.03 -25.80
CA LYS A 540 -22.00 -45.76 -25.22
C LYS A 540 -21.64 -47.21 -24.89
N SER A 541 -20.82 -47.85 -25.72
CA SER A 541 -20.17 -49.13 -25.39
C SER A 541 -19.20 -48.97 -24.20
N MET A 542 -18.51 -47.83 -24.12
CA MET A 542 -17.54 -47.46 -23.06
C MET A 542 -18.16 -47.10 -21.69
N ASN A 543 -19.49 -46.96 -21.59
CA ASN A 543 -20.19 -46.74 -20.30
C ASN A 543 -20.79 -48.05 -19.73
N SER A 544 -20.94 -49.10 -20.55
CA SER A 544 -21.52 -50.38 -20.14
C SER A 544 -20.48 -51.45 -19.82
N GLU A 545 -19.26 -51.32 -20.33
CA GLU A 545 -18.12 -52.17 -19.93
C GLU A 545 -17.20 -51.38 -19.00
N VAL A 546 -16.76 -52.04 -17.93
CA VAL A 546 -15.95 -51.53 -16.82
C VAL A 546 -14.94 -50.48 -17.31
N LYS A 547 -15.04 -49.26 -16.77
CA LYS A 547 -14.14 -48.11 -16.90
C LYS A 547 -12.66 -48.54 -16.98
N GLN A 548 -12.17 -48.90 -18.17
CA GLN A 548 -10.78 -49.33 -18.37
C GLN A 548 -9.87 -48.13 -18.15
N LEU A 549 -9.24 -48.10 -16.97
CA LEU A 549 -8.18 -47.15 -16.65
C LEU A 549 -6.95 -47.49 -17.49
N THR A 550 -6.24 -46.47 -17.97
CA THR A 550 -4.93 -46.66 -18.61
C THR A 550 -3.95 -47.32 -17.63
N SER A 551 -2.91 -47.98 -18.14
CA SER A 551 -1.85 -48.53 -17.27
C SER A 551 -1.17 -47.42 -16.46
N PHE A 552 -1.05 -46.22 -17.04
CA PHE A 552 -0.63 -44.99 -16.34
C PHE A 552 -1.55 -44.64 -15.16
N GLU A 553 -2.88 -44.59 -15.36
CA GLU A 553 -3.85 -44.27 -14.29
C GLU A 553 -3.84 -45.33 -13.18
N THR A 554 -3.65 -46.60 -13.56
CA THR A 554 -3.62 -47.71 -12.62
C THR A 554 -2.33 -47.73 -11.80
N ALA A 555 -1.19 -47.40 -12.41
CA ALA A 555 0.11 -47.38 -11.74
C ALA A 555 0.29 -46.13 -10.85
N THR A 556 -0.11 -44.95 -11.33
CA THR A 556 0.11 -43.69 -10.61
C THR A 556 -1.04 -43.29 -9.69
N GLY A 557 -2.21 -43.94 -9.81
CA GLY A 557 -3.44 -43.53 -9.14
C GLY A 557 -4.02 -42.19 -9.63
N SER A 558 -3.41 -41.55 -10.64
CA SER A 558 -3.77 -40.22 -11.11
C SER A 558 -4.94 -40.29 -12.09
N ALA A 559 -6.16 -40.02 -11.62
CA ALA A 559 -7.35 -40.03 -12.47
C ALA A 559 -7.33 -38.87 -13.48
N LEU A 560 -6.94 -39.14 -14.74
CA LEU A 560 -6.71 -38.13 -15.79
C LEU A 560 -7.93 -37.23 -16.02
N SER A 561 -9.12 -37.82 -15.98
CA SER A 561 -10.40 -37.13 -16.17
C SER A 561 -10.87 -36.30 -14.97
N LYS A 562 -10.32 -36.54 -13.77
CA LYS A 562 -10.70 -35.86 -12.52
C LYS A 562 -9.70 -34.79 -12.09
N ARG A 563 -8.70 -34.48 -12.91
CA ARG A 563 -7.80 -33.38 -12.64
C ARG A 563 -8.47 -32.04 -12.94
N TYR A 564 -8.77 -31.32 -11.86
CA TYR A 564 -9.32 -29.96 -11.82
C TYR A 564 -8.27 -29.00 -11.23
N GLY A 565 -8.54 -27.71 -11.31
CA GLY A 565 -7.63 -26.65 -10.89
C GLY A 565 -7.56 -25.51 -11.91
N VAL A 566 -6.64 -24.59 -11.66
CA VAL A 566 -6.29 -23.50 -12.58
C VAL A 566 -5.28 -24.04 -13.59
N ILE A 567 -5.79 -24.73 -14.61
CA ILE A 567 -5.03 -25.42 -15.66
C ILE A 567 -5.77 -25.29 -17.00
N SER A 568 -5.05 -25.19 -18.12
CA SER A 568 -5.71 -25.07 -19.41
C SER A 568 -6.45 -26.36 -19.81
N GLY A 569 -7.40 -26.21 -20.73
CA GLY A 569 -8.10 -27.36 -21.31
C GLY A 569 -7.18 -28.25 -22.16
N TYR A 570 -7.27 -29.56 -21.98
CA TYR A 570 -6.60 -30.54 -22.83
C TYR A 570 -7.37 -31.86 -22.91
N ASP A 571 -7.10 -32.64 -23.95
CA ASP A 571 -7.68 -33.96 -24.17
C ASP A 571 -6.99 -35.00 -23.29
N ASN A 572 -7.76 -35.78 -22.53
CA ASN A 572 -7.20 -36.70 -21.55
C ASN A 572 -6.74 -38.04 -22.17
N TYR A 573 -7.43 -38.50 -23.21
CA TYR A 573 -7.24 -39.82 -23.81
C TYR A 573 -7.06 -39.73 -25.33
N LEU A 574 -6.22 -40.59 -25.88
CA LEU A 574 -6.04 -40.82 -27.31
C LEU A 574 -6.35 -42.30 -27.61
N VAL A 575 -7.16 -42.54 -28.63
CA VAL A 575 -7.46 -43.91 -29.10
C VAL A 575 -6.61 -44.19 -30.32
N GLN A 576 -5.76 -45.22 -30.23
CA GLN A 576 -4.92 -45.67 -31.33
C GLN A 576 -4.89 -47.20 -31.33
N ASP A 577 -5.10 -47.81 -32.51
CA ASP A 577 -5.04 -49.26 -32.71
C ASP A 577 -5.91 -50.06 -31.71
N ASN A 578 -7.13 -49.59 -31.46
CA ASN A 578 -8.10 -50.16 -30.52
C ASN A 578 -7.63 -50.23 -29.05
N LYS A 579 -6.58 -49.47 -28.69
CA LYS A 579 -6.08 -49.28 -27.33
C LYS A 579 -6.20 -47.81 -26.89
N ILE A 580 -6.44 -47.59 -25.60
CA ILE A 580 -6.57 -46.28 -24.98
C ILE A 580 -5.23 -45.86 -24.40
N TYR A 581 -4.74 -44.68 -24.76
CA TYR A 581 -3.52 -44.09 -24.21
C TYR A 581 -3.83 -42.78 -23.49
N ALA A 582 -3.10 -42.52 -22.41
CA ALA A 582 -2.98 -41.18 -21.82
C ALA A 582 -2.29 -40.25 -22.83
N SER A 583 -2.88 -39.08 -23.07
CA SER A 583 -2.28 -38.09 -23.96
C SER A 583 -1.02 -37.48 -23.34
N ILE A 584 -0.13 -36.92 -24.17
CA ILE A 584 1.08 -36.22 -23.72
C ILE A 584 0.73 -35.07 -22.75
N ASP A 585 -0.30 -34.29 -23.08
CA ASP A 585 -0.82 -33.21 -22.21
C ASP A 585 -1.39 -33.75 -20.90
N ALA A 586 -1.96 -34.96 -20.91
CA ALA A 586 -2.53 -35.58 -19.73
C ALA A 586 -1.46 -36.14 -18.80
N VAL A 587 -0.36 -36.70 -19.31
CA VAL A 587 0.78 -37.17 -18.51
C VAL A 587 1.48 -35.97 -17.84
N TYR A 588 1.90 -34.98 -18.64
CA TYR A 588 2.54 -33.78 -18.12
C TYR A 588 1.59 -32.97 -17.24
N GLY A 589 0.38 -32.76 -17.73
CA GLY A 589 -0.67 -32.07 -17.02
C GLY A 589 -1.25 -32.86 -15.86
N ASN A 590 -0.77 -34.08 -15.54
CA ASN A 590 -0.99 -34.76 -14.24
C ASN A 590 0.26 -34.72 -13.33
N GLY A 591 1.31 -34.02 -13.76
CA GLY A 591 2.50 -33.75 -12.95
C GLY A 591 3.61 -34.78 -13.14
N TYR A 592 3.72 -35.42 -14.30
CA TYR A 592 4.75 -36.42 -14.57
C TYR A 592 5.59 -36.11 -15.81
N LEU A 593 6.85 -36.51 -15.76
CA LEU A 593 7.83 -36.43 -16.84
C LEU A 593 8.46 -37.80 -17.06
N ILE A 594 9.02 -37.99 -18.25
CA ILE A 594 9.68 -39.24 -18.64
C ILE A 594 11.18 -38.97 -18.76
N ALA A 595 11.99 -39.69 -17.97
CA ALA A 595 13.44 -39.69 -18.09
C ALA A 595 13.88 -40.84 -19.01
N ASN A 596 14.40 -40.50 -20.20
CA ASN A 596 15.00 -41.42 -21.18
C ASN A 596 14.12 -42.62 -21.55
N ASN A 597 12.80 -42.45 -21.62
CA ASN A 597 11.81 -43.51 -21.87
C ASN A 597 11.89 -44.72 -20.91
N LYS A 598 12.58 -44.59 -19.78
CA LYS A 598 12.78 -45.66 -18.79
C LYS A 598 12.00 -45.40 -17.52
N PHE A 599 12.01 -44.16 -17.04
CA PHE A 599 11.43 -43.80 -15.75
C PHE A 599 10.39 -42.71 -15.92
N LEU A 600 9.27 -42.86 -15.24
CA LEU A 600 8.23 -41.87 -15.03
C LEU A 600 8.48 -41.21 -13.67
N VAL A 601 8.77 -39.92 -13.70
CA VAL A 601 9.18 -39.10 -12.54
C VAL A 601 8.11 -38.04 -12.28
N ALA A 602 7.75 -37.85 -11.01
CA ALA A 602 6.87 -36.75 -10.63
C ALA A 602 7.60 -35.40 -10.78
N THR A 603 6.93 -34.41 -11.37
CA THR A 603 7.45 -33.04 -11.57
C THR A 603 7.84 -32.37 -10.25
N GLU A 604 7.04 -32.57 -9.20
CA GLU A 604 7.30 -32.03 -7.86
C GLU A 604 8.58 -32.58 -7.21
N ASP A 605 8.98 -33.80 -7.59
CA ASP A 605 10.19 -34.45 -7.09
C ASP A 605 11.44 -34.05 -7.87
N MET A 606 11.32 -33.37 -9.02
CA MET A 606 12.46 -33.09 -9.90
C MET A 606 13.55 -32.26 -9.24
N LEU A 607 13.18 -31.24 -8.45
CA LEU A 607 14.14 -30.41 -7.73
C LEU A 607 14.87 -31.23 -6.66
N SER A 608 14.09 -31.95 -5.85
CA SER A 608 14.62 -32.84 -4.81
C SER A 608 15.55 -33.91 -5.40
N LEU A 609 15.18 -34.49 -6.55
CA LEU A 609 15.96 -35.48 -7.25
C LEU A 609 17.29 -34.90 -7.76
N LEU A 610 17.27 -33.70 -8.32
CA LEU A 610 18.47 -33.00 -8.78
C LEU A 610 19.40 -32.67 -7.61
N VAL A 611 18.87 -32.19 -6.49
CA VAL A 611 19.66 -31.92 -5.27
C VAL A 611 20.23 -33.22 -4.68
N MET A 612 19.45 -34.30 -4.59
CA MET A 612 19.93 -35.63 -4.16
C MET A 612 21.05 -36.14 -5.07
N LYS A 613 20.96 -35.88 -6.38
CA LYS A 613 21.97 -36.30 -7.35
C LYS A 613 23.28 -35.53 -7.20
N ILE A 614 23.21 -34.21 -7.00
CA ILE A 614 24.37 -33.33 -6.82
C ILE A 614 25.07 -33.62 -5.49
N THR A 615 24.32 -33.64 -4.40
CA THR A 615 24.86 -33.82 -3.05
C THR A 615 25.26 -35.26 -2.74
N ARG A 616 24.73 -36.24 -3.50
CA ARG A 616 24.83 -37.68 -3.22
C ARG A 616 24.23 -38.09 -1.86
N VAL A 617 23.39 -37.24 -1.27
CA VAL A 617 22.73 -37.48 0.01
C VAL A 617 21.24 -37.73 -0.23
N ARG A 618 20.71 -38.80 0.36
CA ARG A 618 19.27 -39.07 0.38
C ARG A 618 18.63 -38.38 1.57
N PHE A 619 18.14 -37.17 1.35
CA PHE A 619 17.42 -36.40 2.37
C PHE A 619 15.89 -36.55 2.30
N THR A 620 15.36 -37.10 1.21
CA THR A 620 13.92 -37.41 1.06
C THR A 620 13.71 -38.73 0.29
N ASN A 621 12.51 -39.28 0.38
CA ASN A 621 12.12 -40.51 -0.32
C ASN A 621 11.37 -40.14 -1.60
N ILE A 622 12.01 -40.39 -2.74
CA ILE A 622 11.42 -40.16 -4.06
C ILE A 622 11.08 -41.50 -4.69
N TYR A 623 9.91 -41.61 -5.31
CA TYR A 623 9.45 -42.82 -5.97
C TYR A 623 9.24 -42.57 -7.47
N VAL A 624 9.70 -43.50 -8.31
CA VAL A 624 9.57 -43.43 -9.78
C VAL A 624 8.93 -44.70 -10.31
N TYR A 625 8.26 -44.63 -11.45
CA TYR A 625 7.69 -45.81 -12.09
C TYR A 625 8.47 -46.20 -13.34
N SER A 626 8.72 -47.49 -13.54
CA SER A 626 9.42 -47.98 -14.74
C SER A 626 8.44 -48.09 -15.92
N ILE A 627 8.89 -47.65 -17.10
CA ILE A 627 8.13 -47.72 -18.35
C ILE A 627 8.48 -49.03 -19.08
N LEU A 628 7.46 -49.74 -19.56
CA LEU A 628 7.57 -51.00 -20.29
C LEU A 628 7.73 -50.76 -21.79
N GLU A 629 8.25 -51.75 -22.51
CA GLU A 629 8.51 -51.67 -23.96
C GLU A 629 7.24 -51.42 -24.81
N ASP A 630 6.07 -51.78 -24.30
CA ASP A 630 4.76 -51.55 -24.94
C ASP A 630 4.16 -50.16 -24.64
N GLY A 631 4.90 -49.31 -23.92
CA GLY A 631 4.45 -47.99 -23.47
C GLY A 631 3.60 -48.04 -22.20
N GLY A 632 3.47 -49.21 -21.56
CA GLY A 632 2.79 -49.36 -20.27
C GLY A 632 3.63 -48.87 -19.09
N VAL A 633 2.98 -48.58 -17.96
CA VAL A 633 3.64 -48.16 -16.72
C VAL A 633 3.55 -49.28 -15.68
N LYS A 634 4.69 -49.66 -15.10
CA LYS A 634 4.77 -50.68 -14.05
C LYS A 634 4.02 -50.18 -12.79
N GLN A 635 3.15 -51.00 -12.23
CA GLN A 635 2.31 -50.61 -11.08
C GLN A 635 3.08 -50.43 -9.76
N THR A 636 4.27 -51.02 -9.63
CA THR A 636 5.10 -50.89 -8.44
C THR A 636 6.05 -49.72 -8.59
N ALA A 637 5.93 -48.72 -7.71
CA ALA A 637 6.88 -47.63 -7.64
C ALA A 637 8.23 -48.11 -7.08
N GLU A 638 9.32 -47.60 -7.64
CA GLU A 638 10.70 -47.90 -7.25
C GLU A 638 11.29 -46.71 -6.50
N LEU A 639 11.90 -46.99 -5.36
CA LEU A 639 12.54 -45.98 -4.52
C LEU A 639 13.86 -45.51 -5.13
N VAL A 640 14.01 -44.20 -5.30
CA VAL A 640 15.17 -43.58 -5.93
C VAL A 640 16.32 -43.39 -4.93
N TYR A 641 17.49 -43.87 -5.32
CA TYR A 641 18.78 -43.57 -4.68
C TYR A 641 19.57 -42.59 -5.56
N PRO A 642 20.60 -41.89 -5.02
CA PRO A 642 21.45 -41.00 -5.82
C PRO A 642 22.10 -41.65 -7.04
N THR A 643 22.17 -42.97 -7.10
CA THR A 643 22.71 -43.76 -8.22
C THR A 643 21.64 -44.32 -9.17
N THR A 644 20.36 -44.32 -8.81
CA THR A 644 19.29 -44.99 -9.58
C THR A 644 19.07 -44.37 -10.96
N ILE A 645 18.98 -43.05 -11.05
CA ILE A 645 18.81 -42.33 -12.33
C ILE A 645 20.16 -41.73 -12.74
N SER A 646 20.64 -42.01 -13.95
CA SER A 646 21.91 -41.47 -14.43
C SER A 646 21.79 -40.02 -14.92
N TRP A 647 22.91 -39.29 -15.01
CA TRP A 647 22.91 -37.96 -15.64
C TRP A 647 22.45 -38.01 -17.10
N GLY A 648 22.76 -39.10 -17.80
CA GLY A 648 22.26 -39.35 -19.15
C GLY A 648 20.75 -39.50 -19.19
N ASP A 649 20.13 -40.13 -18.18
CA ASP A 649 18.68 -40.27 -18.14
C ASP A 649 17.99 -38.91 -17.89
N LEU A 650 18.56 -38.05 -17.04
CA LEU A 650 18.06 -36.68 -16.80
C LEU A 650 18.32 -35.71 -17.96
N ALA A 651 19.39 -35.94 -18.74
CA ALA A 651 19.65 -35.15 -19.94
C ALA A 651 18.62 -35.41 -21.06
N HIS A 652 17.87 -36.51 -20.96
CA HIS A 652 16.82 -36.90 -21.91
C HIS A 652 15.44 -36.88 -21.25
N LEU A 653 15.11 -35.77 -20.58
CA LEU A 653 13.76 -35.53 -20.09
C LEU A 653 12.81 -35.23 -21.24
N GLY A 654 11.63 -35.84 -21.17
CA GLY A 654 10.61 -35.74 -22.19
C GLY A 654 9.22 -36.00 -21.65
N VAL A 655 8.28 -36.08 -22.58
CA VAL A 655 6.89 -36.48 -22.37
C VAL A 655 6.54 -37.46 -23.49
N ALA A 656 5.64 -38.40 -23.26
CA ALA A 656 5.18 -39.35 -24.28
C ALA A 656 3.75 -39.78 -23.97
N LYS A 657 3.08 -40.37 -24.96
CA LYS A 657 1.81 -41.07 -24.74
C LYS A 657 2.10 -42.37 -23.97
N LEU A 658 1.25 -42.72 -23.01
CA LEU A 658 1.41 -43.90 -22.16
C LEU A 658 0.14 -44.74 -22.19
N ALA A 659 0.28 -46.07 -22.20
CA ALA A 659 -0.86 -47.00 -22.27
C ALA A 659 -1.65 -47.03 -20.96
#